data_AF-A0A812PH01-F1
#
_entry.id   AF-A0A812PH01-F1
#
_cell.length_a   1.000
_cell.length_b   1.000
_cell.length_c   1.000
_cell.angle_alpha   90.00
_cell.angle_beta   90.00
_cell.angle_gamma   90.00
#
_symmetry.space_group_name_H-M   'P 1'
#
loop_
_entity.id
_entity.type
_entity.pdbx_description
1 polymer ?
#
loop_
_entity_poly.entity_id
_entity_poly.type
_entity_poly.pdbx_seq_one_letter_code
_entity_poly.pdbx_strand_id
1 'polypeptide(L)'
;MWLKNAQQKMVLSQIPGQPLQTPGMEQAVMLVIRGLRDWETVMTPGQTHRCTFPACVGRGLVLDSLQRLCTDFWHLTEDQRLQLLLSTYGCDRASVTQTNYMIGDQQVCFANFCSKLGCSQTAIRKYIKGQPDMRKSKFNGTHVGGQSRECHAAVKCDHFFRELRQSVAEAMPEDDEAVMDDPWDQDNLYQHMSPPVTVSCLANAGGLQRRYIQKCKISDLYWQFQAEWATLSEAHEQFGRDIPSYDTFRRRWNSHWCGMLHMREKSQHKQCQICFDLQLCLHSPTVPLSTKMEAAKTLRRHQAEQYEDRMLYWSLRFASQAQSHGMSEDPLPACGSSSVLTIIIDDMDHSKFAWPKFPFRKSPAEMENLIRPTVTFTGAIAHGWGTYLYMANPNVMGGSDYFCEVLCQRRVFPAHLVVIADNTVKSAKNQFVLRFLSYLVGKKLFKSAALFHLMEGHTHEDIDQLFAVVFSIMKKKQSWQTPEEILEHIRTGLQSCSQILQRGELVARHVTGVRTWLQPMKVELHNAFKARSLNQTPGLARVEVPHCYTFVAGDSMPAKHRDLLPEGVNPFAVYVCVKMYVRDLLLSQPPLLMCTPERLQRILAGSPPMVHAMVPLTDAQIKTWSQIADLCAGKYGLPNAAHALNAMMVERRYHVIELTFLMQPPRHFIAVPDGNAQLPCLPSTCWRLMARFKR
;
A
#
# COMPACT_ATOMS: atom_id res chain seq x y z
N MET A 1 42.52 -44.80 -18.35
CA MET A 1 41.88 -45.53 -19.48
C MET A 1 40.88 -44.67 -20.26
N TRP A 2 39.97 -43.96 -19.60
CA TRP A 2 38.97 -43.08 -20.23
C TRP A 2 39.56 -41.95 -21.09
N LEU A 3 40.55 -41.20 -20.58
CA LEU A 3 41.28 -40.16 -21.33
C LEU A 3 41.98 -40.67 -22.60
N LYS A 4 42.53 -41.89 -22.56
CA LYS A 4 43.15 -42.53 -23.73
C LYS A 4 42.10 -42.92 -24.78
N ASN A 5 40.93 -43.40 -24.36
CA ASN A 5 39.82 -43.73 -25.27
C ASN A 5 39.15 -42.48 -25.89
N ALA A 6 39.07 -41.37 -25.15
CA ALA A 6 38.52 -40.10 -25.64
C ALA A 6 39.46 -39.41 -26.66
N GLN A 7 40.78 -39.38 -26.38
CA GLN A 7 41.77 -38.88 -27.33
C GLN A 7 41.83 -39.73 -28.60
N GLN A 8 41.73 -41.06 -28.48
CA GLN A 8 41.75 -41.98 -29.63
C GLN A 8 40.48 -41.86 -30.50
N LYS A 9 39.31 -41.55 -29.91
CA LYS A 9 38.07 -41.27 -30.66
C LYS A 9 38.04 -39.88 -31.32
N MET A 10 38.69 -38.87 -30.73
CA MET A 10 38.84 -37.54 -31.37
C MET A 10 39.76 -37.56 -32.60
N VAL A 11 40.75 -38.46 -32.63
CA VAL A 11 41.62 -38.66 -33.81
C VAL A 11 40.88 -39.37 -34.95
N LEU A 12 39.92 -40.24 -34.63
CA LEU A 12 39.17 -41.04 -35.61
C LEU A 12 37.99 -40.31 -36.27
N SER A 13 37.58 -39.13 -35.78
CA SER A 13 36.49 -38.33 -36.37
C SER A 13 36.97 -37.23 -37.33
N GLN A 14 38.23 -37.27 -37.77
CA GLN A 14 38.82 -36.25 -38.64
C GLN A 14 38.28 -36.37 -40.08
N ILE A 15 37.73 -35.26 -40.58
CA ILE A 15 37.51 -35.05 -42.02
C ILE A 15 38.89 -34.73 -42.63
N PRO A 16 39.29 -35.32 -43.78
CA PRO A 16 40.62 -35.08 -44.34
C PRO A 16 40.73 -33.63 -44.82
N GLY A 17 41.70 -32.87 -44.29
CA GLY A 17 42.11 -31.58 -44.87
C GLY A 17 42.19 -30.34 -43.97
N GLN A 18 41.99 -30.44 -42.65
CA GLN A 18 42.22 -29.30 -41.75
C GLN A 18 43.31 -29.56 -40.69
N PRO A 19 44.36 -28.73 -40.60
CA PRO A 19 45.26 -28.76 -39.46
C PRO A 19 44.58 -28.11 -38.23
N LEU A 20 44.58 -28.83 -37.11
CA LEU A 20 44.11 -28.36 -35.81
C LEU A 20 45.27 -27.73 -35.04
N GLN A 21 45.13 -26.45 -34.65
CA GLN A 21 45.79 -25.90 -33.46
C GLN A 21 45.12 -24.56 -33.10
N THR A 22 44.06 -24.61 -32.30
CA THR A 22 43.63 -23.45 -31.52
C THR A 22 43.74 -23.78 -30.01
N PRO A 23 44.55 -23.03 -29.24
CA PRO A 23 44.76 -23.25 -27.80
C PRO A 23 43.48 -23.25 -26.94
N GLY A 24 42.37 -22.73 -27.48
CA GLY A 24 41.07 -22.66 -26.80
C GLY A 24 40.35 -24.01 -26.65
N MET A 25 40.60 -24.98 -27.53
CA MET A 25 39.94 -26.30 -27.45
C MET A 25 40.44 -27.14 -26.26
N GLU A 26 41.75 -27.10 -25.99
CA GLU A 26 42.31 -27.73 -24.79
C GLU A 26 41.85 -27.02 -23.51
N GLN A 27 41.72 -25.68 -23.53
CA GLN A 27 41.22 -24.92 -22.37
C GLN A 27 39.75 -25.19 -22.04
N ALA A 28 38.88 -25.32 -23.05
CA ALA A 28 37.47 -25.64 -22.84
C ALA A 28 37.27 -27.06 -22.30
N VAL A 29 38.01 -28.03 -22.83
CA VAL A 29 38.00 -29.42 -22.34
C VAL A 29 38.63 -29.50 -20.94
N MET A 30 39.69 -28.75 -20.66
CA MET A 30 40.33 -28.67 -19.33
C MET A 30 39.46 -27.96 -18.29
N LEU A 31 38.62 -26.98 -18.67
CA LEU A 31 37.63 -26.34 -17.80
C LEU A 31 36.53 -27.32 -17.39
N VAL A 32 36.04 -28.11 -18.35
CA VAL A 32 35.06 -29.19 -18.08
C VAL A 32 35.69 -30.28 -17.20
N ILE A 33 36.96 -30.65 -17.45
CA ILE A 33 37.70 -31.64 -16.64
C ILE A 33 38.01 -31.10 -15.22
N ARG A 34 38.33 -29.81 -15.05
CA ARG A 34 38.53 -29.18 -13.73
C ARG A 34 37.23 -29.16 -12.92
N GLY A 35 36.10 -28.80 -13.53
CA GLY A 35 34.79 -28.87 -12.88
C GLY A 35 34.37 -30.29 -12.49
N LEU A 36 34.89 -31.32 -13.18
CA LEU A 36 34.71 -32.73 -12.84
C LEU A 36 35.70 -33.26 -11.78
N ARG A 37 36.82 -32.59 -11.50
CA ARG A 37 37.76 -32.95 -10.42
C ARG A 37 37.32 -32.42 -9.05
N ASP A 38 36.74 -31.22 -9.02
CA ASP A 38 36.20 -30.62 -7.78
C ASP A 38 34.96 -31.39 -7.24
N TRP A 39 34.43 -32.31 -8.06
CA TRP A 39 33.31 -33.22 -7.81
C TRP A 39 33.56 -34.24 -6.68
N GLU A 40 34.81 -34.66 -6.43
CA GLU A 40 35.10 -35.73 -5.44
C GLU A 40 35.06 -35.25 -3.98
N THR A 41 35.03 -33.93 -3.72
CA THR A 41 35.32 -33.36 -2.39
C THR A 41 34.13 -32.80 -1.59
N VAL A 42 32.91 -32.76 -2.12
CA VAL A 42 31.77 -32.12 -1.42
C VAL A 42 30.53 -33.00 -1.43
N MET A 43 30.28 -33.68 -0.31
CA MET A 43 29.05 -34.44 -0.05
C MET A 43 28.37 -33.90 1.22
N THR A 44 27.24 -33.20 1.07
CA THR A 44 26.26 -32.98 2.15
C THR A 44 24.83 -33.15 1.62
N PRO A 45 23.90 -33.76 2.39
CA PRO A 45 22.61 -34.16 1.85
C PRO A 45 21.51 -33.10 2.00
N GLY A 46 20.87 -32.73 0.88
CA GLY A 46 19.67 -31.88 0.82
C GLY A 46 18.69 -32.33 -0.27
N GLN A 47 17.39 -32.14 -0.04
CA GLN A 47 16.22 -32.82 -0.62
C GLN A 47 16.14 -32.94 -2.17
N THR A 48 15.75 -34.11 -2.69
CA THR A 48 15.42 -34.33 -4.12
C THR A 48 14.25 -35.28 -4.36
N HIS A 49 13.43 -35.00 -5.39
CA HIS A 49 12.43 -35.92 -5.97
C HIS A 49 13.11 -37.18 -6.54
N ARG A 50 12.65 -38.37 -6.14
CA ARG A 50 13.19 -39.66 -6.64
C ARG A 50 12.67 -39.99 -8.03
N CYS A 51 13.58 -40.33 -8.94
CA CYS A 51 13.25 -41.06 -10.18
C CYS A 51 13.04 -42.55 -9.83
N THR A 52 12.01 -43.19 -10.36
CA THR A 52 11.59 -44.57 -10.03
C THR A 52 12.36 -45.67 -10.79
N PHE A 53 13.40 -45.33 -11.56
CA PHE A 53 14.13 -46.30 -12.40
C PHE A 53 15.33 -46.95 -11.67
N PRO A 54 15.58 -48.27 -11.80
CA PRO A 54 16.49 -49.02 -10.91
C PRO A 54 17.99 -48.72 -11.03
N ALA A 55 18.41 -47.91 -12.01
CA ALA A 55 19.81 -47.54 -12.25
C ALA A 55 20.04 -46.02 -12.37
N CYS A 56 18.99 -45.21 -12.17
CA CYS A 56 19.15 -43.76 -12.10
C CYS A 56 19.69 -43.42 -10.69
N VAL A 57 20.71 -42.57 -10.60
CA VAL A 57 21.23 -42.12 -9.30
C VAL A 57 20.11 -41.34 -8.58
N GLY A 58 19.32 -42.04 -7.77
CA GLY A 58 18.13 -41.51 -7.08
C GLY A 58 18.44 -40.56 -5.92
N ARG A 59 19.73 -40.22 -5.72
CA ARG A 59 20.20 -39.25 -4.74
C ARG A 59 21.12 -38.24 -5.44
N GLY A 60 20.60 -37.02 -5.63
CA GLY A 60 21.35 -35.79 -5.83
C GLY A 60 22.51 -35.80 -6.83
N LEU A 61 22.24 -35.40 -8.07
CA LEU A 61 23.25 -34.62 -8.80
C LEU A 61 23.52 -33.34 -7.99
N VAL A 62 24.78 -33.04 -7.69
CA VAL A 62 25.16 -31.76 -7.05
C VAL A 62 24.68 -30.64 -7.98
N LEU A 63 23.66 -29.91 -7.52
CA LEU A 63 22.85 -28.99 -8.34
C LEU A 63 23.66 -27.84 -8.93
N ASP A 64 24.70 -27.37 -8.22
CA ASP A 64 25.45 -26.17 -8.60
C ASP A 64 26.34 -26.37 -9.83
N SER A 65 26.94 -27.55 -10.00
CA SER A 65 27.80 -27.85 -11.15
C SER A 65 27.00 -28.09 -12.43
N LEU A 66 25.83 -28.73 -12.31
CA LEU A 66 24.91 -28.91 -13.44
C LEU A 66 24.25 -27.59 -13.84
N GLN A 67 24.02 -26.70 -12.87
CA GLN A 67 23.54 -25.35 -13.13
C GLN A 67 24.58 -24.52 -13.88
N ARG A 68 25.87 -24.56 -13.50
CA ARG A 68 26.95 -23.93 -14.29
C ARG A 68 27.05 -24.50 -15.70
N LEU A 69 27.03 -25.83 -15.85
CA LEU A 69 27.01 -26.47 -17.17
C LEU A 69 25.82 -25.97 -18.01
N CYS A 70 24.61 -25.93 -17.44
CA CYS A 70 23.41 -25.45 -18.13
C CYS A 70 23.46 -23.95 -18.46
N THR A 71 24.08 -23.13 -17.61
CA THR A 71 24.29 -21.70 -17.85
C THR A 71 25.28 -21.49 -18.98
N ASP A 72 26.42 -22.18 -18.95
CA ASP A 72 27.50 -22.04 -19.94
C ASP A 72 27.15 -22.70 -21.27
N PHE A 73 26.26 -23.70 -21.27
CA PHE A 73 25.79 -24.40 -22.48
C PHE A 73 25.29 -23.43 -23.55
N TRP A 74 24.56 -22.39 -23.15
CA TRP A 74 24.01 -21.40 -24.09
C TRP A 74 25.01 -20.31 -24.51
N HIS A 75 26.21 -20.32 -23.94
CA HIS A 75 27.32 -19.46 -24.34
C HIS A 75 28.27 -20.16 -25.34
N LEU A 76 28.19 -21.49 -25.47
CA LEU A 76 28.92 -22.26 -26.48
C LEU A 76 28.42 -21.99 -27.90
N THR A 77 29.28 -22.14 -28.93
CA THR A 77 28.85 -22.13 -30.34
C THR A 77 27.99 -23.36 -30.66
N GLU A 78 27.25 -23.31 -31.77
CA GLU A 78 26.39 -24.41 -32.22
C GLU A 78 27.17 -25.73 -32.37
N ASP A 79 28.36 -25.68 -32.99
CA ASP A 79 29.24 -26.84 -33.13
C ASP A 79 29.75 -27.36 -31.78
N GLN A 80 30.09 -26.45 -30.85
CA GLN A 80 30.55 -26.83 -29.51
C GLN A 80 29.44 -27.47 -28.68
N ARG A 81 28.20 -26.98 -28.79
CA ARG A 81 27.03 -27.61 -28.13
C ARG A 81 26.75 -28.98 -28.71
N LEU A 82 26.82 -29.13 -30.03
CA LEU A 82 26.60 -30.40 -30.69
C LEU A 82 27.66 -31.42 -30.27
N GLN A 83 28.94 -31.03 -30.25
CA GLN A 83 30.04 -31.89 -29.79
C GLN A 83 29.90 -32.26 -28.30
N LEU A 84 29.55 -31.30 -27.45
CA LEU A 84 29.27 -31.57 -26.04
C LEU A 84 28.11 -32.55 -25.89
N LEU A 85 27.01 -32.34 -26.62
CA LEU A 85 25.84 -33.19 -26.53
C LEU A 85 26.12 -34.61 -27.06
N LEU A 86 26.92 -34.75 -28.12
CA LEU A 86 27.31 -36.04 -28.69
C LEU A 86 28.33 -36.79 -27.82
N SER A 87 29.28 -36.06 -27.20
CA SER A 87 30.29 -36.65 -26.30
C SER A 87 29.72 -37.16 -24.98
N THR A 88 28.56 -36.62 -24.56
CA THR A 88 27.80 -37.02 -23.36
C THR A 88 26.60 -37.92 -23.67
N TYR A 89 26.35 -38.23 -24.95
CA TYR A 89 25.34 -39.21 -25.36
C TYR A 89 26.00 -40.60 -25.43
N GLY A 90 25.53 -41.53 -24.61
CA GLY A 90 26.05 -42.91 -24.55
C GLY A 90 26.09 -43.55 -25.94
N CYS A 91 27.27 -44.00 -26.34
CA CYS A 91 27.53 -44.55 -27.68
C CYS A 91 27.03 -45.99 -27.76
N ASP A 92 25.73 -46.17 -28.02
CA ASP A 92 25.25 -47.41 -28.64
C ASP A 92 24.16 -47.07 -29.67
N ARG A 93 24.53 -47.08 -30.95
CA ARG A 93 23.75 -46.50 -32.07
C ARG A 93 22.48 -47.30 -32.44
N ALA A 94 22.01 -48.22 -31.61
CA ALA A 94 21.02 -49.22 -32.00
C ALA A 94 19.61 -49.10 -31.39
N SER A 95 19.29 -48.14 -30.50
CA SER A 95 17.89 -47.96 -30.08
C SER A 95 17.43 -46.49 -29.93
N VAL A 96 16.38 -46.14 -30.66
CA VAL A 96 15.82 -44.77 -30.79
C VAL A 96 14.97 -44.36 -29.56
N THR A 97 14.93 -45.19 -28.52
CA THR A 97 14.07 -44.99 -27.33
C THR A 97 14.82 -44.76 -26.02
N GLN A 98 16.16 -44.67 -26.02
CA GLN A 98 16.92 -44.53 -24.77
C GLN A 98 16.51 -43.28 -23.96
N THR A 99 16.20 -43.52 -22.69
CA THR A 99 15.78 -42.58 -21.64
C THR A 99 16.95 -42.01 -20.83
N ASN A 100 18.19 -42.31 -21.22
CA ASN A 100 19.40 -42.13 -20.41
C ASN A 100 20.43 -41.23 -21.11
N TYR A 101 21.13 -40.41 -20.34
CA TYR A 101 22.16 -39.48 -20.78
C TYR A 101 23.39 -39.60 -19.85
N MET A 102 24.62 -39.55 -20.38
CA MET A 102 25.85 -39.79 -19.59
C MET A 102 26.62 -38.48 -19.41
N ILE A 103 26.73 -37.99 -18.18
CA ILE A 103 27.56 -36.81 -17.87
C ILE A 103 28.77 -37.32 -17.09
N GLY A 104 29.94 -37.37 -17.76
CA GLY A 104 31.11 -38.08 -17.22
C GLY A 104 30.81 -39.57 -17.07
N ASP A 105 31.02 -40.12 -15.87
CA ASP A 105 30.73 -41.53 -15.53
C ASP A 105 29.32 -41.74 -14.95
N GLN A 106 28.46 -40.71 -14.91
CA GLN A 106 27.14 -40.77 -14.28
C GLN A 106 25.98 -40.81 -15.27
N GLN A 107 25.00 -41.67 -14.96
CA GLN A 107 23.79 -41.84 -15.75
C GLN A 107 22.65 -40.97 -15.23
N VAL A 108 22.11 -40.11 -16.09
CA VAL A 108 21.04 -39.16 -15.79
C VAL A 108 19.82 -39.42 -16.68
N CYS A 109 18.61 -39.29 -16.11
CA CYS A 109 17.38 -39.34 -16.89
C CYS A 109 17.32 -38.18 -17.91
N PHE A 110 17.12 -38.51 -19.19
CA PHE A 110 17.09 -37.55 -20.30
C PHE A 110 16.02 -36.47 -20.10
N ALA A 111 14.87 -36.81 -19.52
CA ALA A 111 13.80 -35.87 -19.21
C ALA A 111 14.22 -34.81 -18.19
N ASN A 112 14.91 -35.22 -17.12
CA ASN A 112 15.39 -34.32 -16.08
C ASN A 112 16.52 -33.42 -16.60
N PHE A 113 17.43 -33.98 -17.39
CA PHE A 113 18.48 -33.20 -18.06
C PHE A 113 17.88 -32.12 -18.98
N CYS A 114 16.94 -32.48 -19.85
CA CYS A 114 16.27 -31.52 -20.73
C CYS A 114 15.51 -30.45 -19.95
N SER A 115 14.79 -30.84 -18.89
CA SER A 115 14.09 -29.89 -18.02
C SER A 115 15.04 -28.90 -17.35
N LYS A 116 16.25 -29.33 -16.94
CA LYS A 116 17.25 -28.44 -16.33
C LYS A 116 17.98 -27.56 -17.35
N LEU A 117 18.11 -28.01 -18.60
CA LEU A 117 18.58 -27.18 -19.71
C LEU A 117 17.53 -26.15 -20.19
N GLY A 118 16.29 -26.23 -19.70
CA GLY A 118 15.18 -25.38 -20.14
C GLY A 118 14.70 -25.70 -21.56
N CYS A 119 14.93 -26.93 -22.04
CA CYS A 119 14.57 -27.36 -23.39
C CYS A 119 13.65 -28.59 -23.39
N SER A 120 12.84 -28.73 -24.43
CA SER A 120 12.06 -29.96 -24.61
C SER A 120 12.96 -31.12 -25.03
N GLN A 121 12.62 -32.34 -24.58
CA GLN A 121 13.30 -33.58 -25.00
C GLN A 121 13.38 -33.73 -26.53
N THR A 122 12.33 -33.31 -27.22
CA THR A 122 12.25 -33.35 -28.69
C THR A 122 13.24 -32.39 -29.35
N ALA A 123 13.45 -31.19 -28.78
CA ALA A 123 14.40 -30.22 -29.31
C ALA A 123 15.84 -30.71 -29.19
N ILE A 124 16.24 -31.23 -28.02
CA ILE A 124 17.58 -31.79 -27.80
C ILE A 124 17.83 -33.03 -28.68
N ARG A 125 16.84 -33.91 -28.86
CA ARG A 125 16.96 -35.07 -29.77
C ARG A 125 17.14 -34.67 -31.24
N LYS A 126 16.49 -33.60 -31.69
CA LYS A 126 16.71 -33.06 -33.05
C LYS A 126 18.10 -32.49 -33.20
N TYR A 127 18.57 -31.77 -32.17
CA TYR A 127 19.91 -31.22 -32.10
C TYR A 127 20.99 -32.32 -32.21
N ILE A 128 20.89 -33.38 -31.40
CA ILE A 128 21.80 -34.55 -31.42
C ILE A 128 21.81 -35.24 -32.80
N LYS A 129 20.67 -35.28 -33.49
CA LYS A 129 20.53 -35.88 -34.83
C LYS A 129 21.02 -34.96 -35.96
N GLY A 130 21.57 -33.78 -35.64
CA GLY A 130 21.98 -32.79 -36.63
C GLY A 130 20.80 -32.23 -37.45
N GLN A 131 19.56 -32.38 -36.96
CA GLN A 131 18.38 -31.88 -37.63
C GLN A 131 18.09 -30.45 -37.15
N PRO A 132 18.13 -29.44 -38.04
CA PRO A 132 17.85 -28.06 -37.65
C PRO A 132 16.41 -27.94 -37.11
N ASP A 133 16.24 -27.28 -35.96
CA ASP A 133 14.92 -26.97 -35.42
C ASP A 133 14.26 -25.88 -36.28
N MET A 134 13.42 -26.32 -37.21
CA MET A 134 12.74 -25.48 -38.19
C MET A 134 11.81 -24.41 -37.59
N ARG A 135 11.58 -24.38 -36.26
CA ARG A 135 10.89 -23.27 -35.58
C ARG A 135 11.69 -21.96 -35.59
N LYS A 136 12.97 -21.99 -35.99
CA LYS A 136 13.80 -20.79 -36.23
C LYS A 136 13.99 -20.44 -37.72
N SER A 137 13.38 -21.17 -38.67
CA SER A 137 13.69 -21.05 -40.11
C SER A 137 12.95 -19.94 -40.88
N LYS A 138 12.31 -18.98 -40.18
CA LYS A 138 11.74 -17.80 -40.86
C LYS A 138 12.22 -16.53 -40.19
N PHE A 139 13.52 -16.23 -40.27
CA PHE A 139 14.03 -14.86 -40.27
C PHE A 139 15.45 -14.91 -40.85
N ASN A 140 15.56 -14.61 -42.15
CA ASN A 140 16.83 -14.20 -42.74
C ASN A 140 17.17 -12.83 -42.15
N GLY A 141 18.16 -12.79 -41.27
CA GLY A 141 18.61 -11.57 -40.63
C GLY A 141 19.53 -11.91 -39.48
N THR A 142 20.83 -11.75 -39.73
CA THR A 142 21.91 -11.73 -38.75
C THR A 142 21.51 -11.02 -37.45
N HIS A 143 21.33 -11.78 -36.36
CA HIS A 143 21.41 -11.24 -35.01
C HIS A 143 22.23 -12.16 -34.11
N VAL A 144 23.45 -11.71 -33.84
CA VAL A 144 24.20 -12.01 -32.62
C VAL A 144 23.39 -11.42 -31.46
N GLY A 145 23.00 -12.25 -30.49
CA GLY A 145 22.35 -11.85 -29.24
C GLY A 145 20.82 -11.76 -29.30
N GLY A 146 20.11 -12.86 -28.99
CA GLY A 146 18.66 -12.87 -28.86
C GLY A 146 18.20 -13.71 -27.68
N GLN A 147 17.67 -13.08 -26.63
CA GLN A 147 16.96 -13.75 -25.55
C GLN A 147 15.75 -14.51 -26.11
N SER A 148 15.44 -15.68 -25.54
CA SER A 148 14.35 -16.52 -26.07
C SER A 148 12.98 -15.81 -26.01
N ARG A 149 12.05 -16.13 -26.91
CA ARG A 149 10.65 -15.63 -26.85
C ARG A 149 9.98 -15.86 -25.48
N GLU A 150 10.33 -16.95 -24.80
CA GLU A 150 9.83 -17.25 -23.45
C GLU A 150 10.43 -16.32 -22.38
N CYS A 151 11.68 -15.86 -22.58
CA CYS A 151 12.31 -14.83 -21.73
C CYS A 151 11.60 -13.48 -21.87
N HIS A 152 11.27 -13.05 -23.10
CA HIS A 152 10.55 -11.79 -23.32
C HIS A 152 9.13 -11.83 -22.73
N ALA A 153 8.39 -12.93 -22.93
CA ALA A 153 7.04 -13.07 -22.37
C ALA A 153 7.04 -13.04 -20.83
N ALA A 154 8.04 -13.66 -20.20
CA ALA A 154 8.22 -13.61 -18.74
C ALA A 154 8.52 -12.19 -18.23
N VAL A 155 9.38 -11.44 -18.93
CA VAL A 155 9.72 -10.05 -18.58
C VAL A 155 8.48 -9.14 -18.62
N LYS A 156 7.58 -9.33 -19.59
CA LYS A 156 6.31 -8.59 -19.66
C LYS A 156 5.45 -8.83 -18.43
N CYS A 157 5.30 -10.10 -18.02
CA CYS A 157 4.55 -10.44 -16.81
C CYS A 157 5.22 -9.88 -15.55
N ASP A 158 6.55 -9.89 -15.47
CA ASP A 158 7.28 -9.32 -14.33
C ASP A 158 7.10 -7.82 -14.19
N HIS A 159 7.08 -7.09 -15.31
CA HIS A 159 6.78 -5.66 -15.30
C HIS A 159 5.42 -5.39 -14.65
N PHE A 160 4.39 -6.10 -15.12
CA PHE A 160 3.04 -5.96 -14.58
C PHE A 160 2.96 -6.29 -13.08
N PHE A 161 3.56 -7.40 -12.64
CA PHE A 161 3.52 -7.75 -11.22
C PHE A 161 4.34 -6.82 -10.34
N ARG A 162 5.42 -6.22 -10.86
CA ARG A 162 6.19 -5.19 -10.15
C ARG A 162 5.36 -3.94 -9.94
N GLU A 163 4.73 -3.44 -11.00
CA GLU A 163 3.82 -2.29 -10.92
C GLU A 163 2.67 -2.57 -9.96
N LEU A 164 2.06 -3.75 -10.03
CA LEU A 164 1.00 -4.17 -9.12
C LEU A 164 1.48 -4.22 -7.65
N ARG A 165 2.68 -4.77 -7.42
CA ARG A 165 3.29 -4.79 -6.08
C ARG A 165 3.56 -3.39 -5.55
N GLN A 166 3.95 -2.44 -6.40
CA GLN A 166 4.28 -1.07 -5.98
C GLN A 166 3.03 -0.23 -5.75
N SER A 167 2.08 -0.26 -6.69
CA SER A 167 0.93 0.64 -6.74
C SER A 167 -0.32 0.14 -6.00
N VAL A 168 -0.50 -1.17 -5.86
CA VAL A 168 -1.75 -1.77 -5.35
C VAL A 168 -1.54 -2.63 -4.10
N ALA A 169 -0.37 -3.22 -3.93
CA ALA A 169 -0.12 -4.14 -2.82
C ALA A 169 0.36 -3.42 -1.55
N GLU A 170 0.06 -3.98 -0.37
CA GLU A 170 0.40 -3.38 0.93
C GLU A 170 0.92 -4.38 1.96
N ALA A 171 1.64 -3.89 2.97
CA ALA A 171 1.93 -4.70 4.15
C ALA A 171 0.65 -4.94 4.97
N MET A 172 0.55 -6.11 5.59
CA MET A 172 -0.56 -6.47 6.48
C MET A 172 -0.04 -6.59 7.92
N PRO A 173 -0.78 -6.09 8.94
CA PRO A 173 -0.34 -6.14 10.34
C PRO A 173 -0.08 -7.56 10.89
N GLU A 174 -0.67 -8.57 10.26
CA GLU A 174 -0.63 -9.98 10.70
C GLU A 174 0.73 -10.66 10.39
N ASP A 175 1.54 -10.11 9.48
CA ASP A 175 2.86 -10.65 9.11
C ASP A 175 4.00 -10.06 9.96
N ASP A 176 3.75 -9.05 10.80
CA ASP A 176 4.76 -8.35 11.61
C ASP A 176 5.07 -9.06 12.95
N GLU A 177 4.51 -10.25 13.21
CA GLU A 177 4.84 -11.00 14.43
C GLU A 177 6.28 -11.57 14.45
N ALA A 178 7.01 -11.52 13.32
CA ALA A 178 8.32 -12.19 13.20
C ALA A 178 9.55 -11.29 12.99
N VAL A 179 9.42 -10.02 12.64
CA VAL A 179 10.56 -9.08 12.55
C VAL A 179 10.06 -7.68 12.90
N MET A 180 10.39 -7.18 14.09
CA MET A 180 10.16 -5.78 14.49
C MET A 180 11.20 -4.86 13.84
N ASP A 181 11.31 -4.90 12.51
CA ASP A 181 12.00 -3.86 11.75
C ASP A 181 11.05 -2.67 11.57
N ASP A 182 11.63 -1.47 11.62
CA ASP A 182 10.94 -0.19 11.72
C ASP A 182 9.84 -0.01 10.63
N PRO A 183 8.54 0.11 11.01
CA PRO A 183 7.45 0.35 10.06
C PRO A 183 7.57 1.68 9.31
N TRP A 184 8.30 2.65 9.89
CA TRP A 184 8.59 3.95 9.30
C TRP A 184 9.85 3.92 8.40
N ASP A 185 10.62 2.82 8.42
CA ASP A 185 11.75 2.57 7.51
C ASP A 185 11.27 2.14 6.10
N GLN A 186 9.97 1.87 5.94
CA GLN A 186 9.36 1.84 4.60
C GLN A 186 9.57 3.18 3.87
N ASP A 187 9.68 4.30 4.61
CA ASP A 187 10.01 5.61 4.05
C ASP A 187 11.49 5.72 3.62
N ASN A 188 12.42 4.97 4.24
CA ASN A 188 13.80 4.83 3.76
C ASN A 188 13.94 3.85 2.58
N LEU A 189 13.04 2.87 2.43
CA LEU A 189 12.96 2.07 1.20
C LEU A 189 12.53 2.90 -0.02
N TYR A 190 11.77 3.98 0.18
CA TYR A 190 11.51 4.97 -0.88
C TYR A 190 12.73 5.86 -1.17
N GLN A 191 13.69 6.00 -0.24
CA GLN A 191 14.94 6.74 -0.44
C GLN A 191 15.96 5.98 -1.31
N HIS A 192 15.86 4.65 -1.40
CA HIS A 192 16.69 3.84 -2.28
C HIS A 192 15.97 3.46 -3.58
N MET A 193 15.77 4.45 -4.46
CA MET A 193 15.67 4.21 -5.91
C MET A 193 17.01 3.70 -6.45
N SER A 194 17.43 2.51 -6.03
CA SER A 194 18.57 1.81 -6.62
C SER A 194 18.19 1.27 -8.01
N PRO A 195 19.16 1.01 -8.91
CA PRO A 195 18.93 0.60 -10.29
C PRO A 195 18.10 -0.70 -10.41
N PRO A 196 17.59 -1.07 -11.60
CA PRO A 196 16.66 -2.19 -11.74
C PRO A 196 17.33 -3.48 -11.30
N VAL A 197 17.01 -3.91 -10.08
CA VAL A 197 17.34 -5.24 -9.58
C VAL A 197 16.53 -6.23 -10.42
N THR A 198 17.21 -7.04 -11.23
CA THR A 198 16.56 -8.11 -11.98
C THR A 198 15.83 -9.05 -11.01
N VAL A 199 14.74 -9.67 -11.46
CA VAL A 199 13.95 -10.62 -10.63
C VAL A 199 14.81 -11.75 -10.06
N SER A 200 15.96 -12.05 -10.69
CA SER A 200 16.97 -12.97 -10.15
C SER A 200 17.64 -12.48 -8.86
N CYS A 201 17.87 -11.18 -8.68
CA CYS A 201 18.43 -10.66 -7.42
C CYS A 201 17.34 -10.46 -6.35
N LEU A 202 16.07 -10.31 -6.74
CA LEU A 202 14.93 -10.36 -5.80
C LEU A 202 14.70 -11.77 -5.24
N ALA A 203 14.99 -12.82 -6.01
CA ALA A 203 14.84 -14.22 -5.60
C ALA A 203 15.97 -14.73 -4.68
N ASN A 204 17.15 -14.12 -4.75
CA ASN A 204 18.31 -14.49 -3.91
C ASN A 204 18.38 -13.70 -2.59
N ALA A 205 17.62 -12.61 -2.45
CA ALA A 205 17.48 -11.87 -1.21
C ALA A 205 16.31 -12.47 -0.41
N GLY A 206 16.60 -13.37 0.53
CA GLY A 206 15.61 -13.94 1.45
C GLY A 206 15.02 -12.94 2.45
N GLY A 207 14.48 -11.80 2.00
CA GLY A 207 14.09 -10.70 2.88
C GLY A 207 13.13 -9.65 2.32
N LEU A 208 12.43 -9.88 1.19
CA LEU A 208 11.41 -8.92 0.74
C LEU A 208 10.10 -9.12 1.52
N GLN A 209 9.65 -8.06 2.21
CA GLN A 209 8.38 -8.04 2.94
C GLN A 209 7.21 -8.44 2.03
N ARG A 210 6.36 -9.33 2.54
CA ARG A 210 5.13 -9.77 1.87
C ARG A 210 4.21 -8.57 1.71
N ARG A 211 3.63 -8.42 0.52
CA ARG A 211 2.58 -7.44 0.26
C ARG A 211 1.32 -8.11 -0.26
N TYR A 212 0.18 -7.52 0.06
CA TYR A 212 -1.15 -8.06 -0.19
C TYR A 212 -1.91 -7.16 -1.13
N ILE A 213 -2.43 -7.73 -2.20
CA ILE A 213 -3.43 -7.11 -3.08
C ILE A 213 -4.82 -7.53 -2.64
N GLN A 214 -5.81 -6.74 -3.05
CA GLN A 214 -7.21 -7.06 -2.86
C GLN A 214 -7.53 -8.47 -3.35
N LYS A 215 -8.47 -9.11 -2.64
CA LYS A 215 -9.01 -10.39 -3.06
C LYS A 215 -9.47 -10.34 -4.52
N CYS A 216 -8.84 -11.18 -5.33
CA CYS A 216 -9.17 -11.39 -6.73
C CYS A 216 -8.77 -12.81 -7.13
N LYS A 217 -9.14 -13.23 -8.34
CA LYS A 217 -8.58 -14.43 -8.97
C LYS A 217 -7.38 -14.02 -9.80
N ILE A 218 -6.45 -14.94 -10.02
CA ILE A 218 -5.34 -14.70 -10.95
C ILE A 218 -5.82 -14.43 -12.39
N SER A 219 -6.99 -14.95 -12.77
CA SER A 219 -7.67 -14.61 -14.03
C SER A 219 -8.01 -13.11 -14.12
N ASP A 220 -8.31 -12.48 -13.00
CA ASP A 220 -8.68 -11.05 -12.94
C ASP A 220 -7.44 -10.19 -13.14
N LEU A 221 -6.31 -10.62 -12.57
CA LEU A 221 -5.01 -10.01 -12.84
C LEU A 221 -4.60 -10.19 -14.30
N TYR A 222 -4.93 -11.33 -14.91
CA TYR A 222 -4.65 -11.52 -16.33
C TYR A 222 -5.51 -10.60 -17.22
N TRP A 223 -6.80 -10.42 -16.92
CA TRP A 223 -7.64 -9.45 -17.63
C TRP A 223 -7.05 -8.04 -17.56
N GLN A 224 -6.61 -7.64 -16.37
CA GLN A 224 -5.94 -6.37 -16.13
C GLN A 224 -4.61 -6.25 -16.89
N PHE A 225 -3.80 -7.31 -16.91
CA PHE A 225 -2.56 -7.37 -17.67
C PHE A 225 -2.81 -7.19 -19.17
N GLN A 226 -3.83 -7.86 -19.73
CA GLN A 226 -4.19 -7.71 -21.14
C GLN A 226 -4.64 -6.28 -21.46
N ALA A 227 -5.45 -5.69 -20.58
CA ALA A 227 -5.92 -4.31 -20.69
C ALA A 227 -4.79 -3.28 -20.68
N GLU A 228 -3.86 -3.42 -19.74
CA GLU A 228 -2.71 -2.52 -19.59
C GLU A 228 -1.75 -2.68 -20.77
N TRP A 229 -1.40 -3.91 -21.14
CA TRP A 229 -0.51 -4.18 -22.27
C TRP A 229 -1.04 -3.57 -23.57
N ALA A 230 -2.34 -3.67 -23.83
CA ALA A 230 -2.97 -3.10 -25.02
C ALA A 230 -2.78 -1.57 -25.16
N THR A 231 -2.41 -0.87 -24.08
CA THR A 231 -2.23 0.60 -24.06
C THR A 231 -0.75 1.05 -24.07
N LEU A 232 0.21 0.16 -23.88
CA LEU A 232 1.63 0.51 -23.73
C LEU A 232 2.37 0.57 -25.08
N SER A 233 2.22 1.67 -25.82
CA SER A 233 2.87 1.87 -27.13
C SER A 233 4.40 1.77 -27.07
N GLU A 234 5.04 2.34 -26.06
CA GLU A 234 6.51 2.31 -25.90
C GLU A 234 7.01 0.88 -25.59
N ALA A 235 6.29 0.14 -24.74
CA ALA A 235 6.63 -1.26 -24.45
C ALA A 235 6.41 -2.18 -25.67
N HIS A 236 5.50 -1.82 -26.58
CA HIS A 236 5.31 -2.53 -27.84
C HIS A 236 6.49 -2.38 -28.79
N GLU A 237 7.17 -1.23 -28.79
CA GLU A 237 8.37 -1.02 -29.58
C GLU A 237 9.53 -1.88 -29.07
N GLN A 238 9.67 -1.99 -27.75
CA GLN A 238 10.76 -2.74 -27.12
C GLN A 238 10.53 -4.26 -27.07
N PHE A 239 9.30 -4.71 -26.79
CA PHE A 239 9.01 -6.12 -26.50
C PHE A 239 7.99 -6.75 -27.46
N GLY A 240 7.51 -6.01 -28.46
CA GLY A 240 6.50 -6.46 -29.42
C GLY A 240 5.07 -6.46 -28.88
N ARG A 241 4.09 -6.43 -29.80
CA ARG A 241 2.65 -6.36 -29.47
C ARG A 241 2.05 -7.66 -28.93
N ASP A 242 2.75 -8.78 -29.07
CA ASP A 242 2.25 -10.09 -28.65
C ASP A 242 2.01 -10.15 -27.13
N ILE A 243 0.81 -10.55 -26.74
CA ILE A 243 0.43 -10.71 -25.33
C ILE A 243 0.80 -12.13 -24.87
N PRO A 244 1.55 -12.29 -23.76
CA PRO A 244 1.79 -13.59 -23.13
C PRO A 244 0.49 -14.34 -22.84
N SER A 245 0.48 -15.66 -23.07
CA SER A 245 -0.68 -16.50 -22.74
C SER A 245 -0.97 -16.55 -21.23
N TYR A 246 -2.22 -16.84 -20.87
CA TYR A 246 -2.62 -17.04 -19.47
C TYR A 246 -1.75 -18.09 -18.75
N ASP A 247 -1.38 -19.18 -19.43
CA ASP A 247 -0.51 -20.20 -18.85
C ASP A 247 0.90 -19.67 -18.56
N THR A 248 1.43 -18.79 -19.41
CA THR A 248 2.74 -18.15 -19.17
C THR A 248 2.65 -17.18 -17.99
N PHE A 249 1.60 -16.36 -17.94
CA PHE A 249 1.33 -15.44 -16.85
C PHE A 249 1.16 -16.17 -15.51
N ARG A 250 0.32 -17.22 -15.47
CA ARG A 250 0.07 -18.04 -14.28
C ARG A 250 1.31 -18.82 -13.83
N ARG A 251 2.09 -19.40 -14.76
CA ARG A 251 3.37 -20.02 -14.42
C ARG A 251 4.30 -19.02 -13.76
N ARG A 252 4.39 -17.79 -14.30
CA ARG A 252 5.26 -16.74 -13.75
C ARG A 252 4.83 -16.31 -12.34
N TRP A 253 3.53 -16.15 -12.11
CA TRP A 253 3.00 -15.89 -10.76
C TRP A 253 3.41 -16.97 -9.76
N ASN A 254 3.12 -18.24 -10.06
CA ASN A 254 3.35 -19.36 -9.15
C ASN A 254 4.84 -19.62 -8.86
N SER A 255 5.73 -19.27 -9.79
CA SER A 255 7.16 -19.55 -9.65
C SER A 255 7.96 -18.41 -9.02
N HIS A 256 7.50 -17.15 -9.15
CA HIS A 256 8.29 -15.98 -8.72
C HIS A 256 7.54 -14.99 -7.84
N TRP A 257 6.23 -14.78 -8.05
CA TRP A 257 5.52 -13.66 -7.41
C TRP A 257 4.65 -14.07 -6.24
N CYS A 258 4.10 -15.29 -6.22
CA CYS A 258 3.21 -15.74 -5.14
C CYS A 258 3.88 -15.82 -3.76
N GLY A 259 5.22 -15.78 -3.69
CA GLY A 259 5.96 -15.66 -2.42
C GLY A 259 6.00 -14.24 -1.86
N MET A 260 5.95 -13.22 -2.73
CA MET A 260 6.10 -11.80 -2.38
C MET A 260 4.80 -11.00 -2.46
N LEU A 261 3.84 -11.49 -3.26
CA LEU A 261 2.58 -10.82 -3.58
C LEU A 261 1.43 -11.79 -3.31
N HIS A 262 0.63 -11.48 -2.30
CA HIS A 262 -0.44 -12.32 -1.79
C HIS A 262 -1.82 -11.72 -2.06
N MET A 263 -2.84 -12.55 -2.18
CA MET A 263 -4.23 -12.09 -2.33
C MET A 263 -4.93 -12.20 -0.98
N ARG A 264 -5.59 -11.14 -0.53
CA ARG A 264 -6.33 -11.13 0.75
C ARG A 264 -7.44 -12.17 0.83
N GLU A 265 -7.75 -12.60 2.05
CA GLU A 265 -8.88 -13.48 2.36
C GLU A 265 -10.23 -12.73 2.37
N LYS A 266 -11.35 -13.49 2.33
CA LYS A 266 -12.72 -12.95 2.21
C LYS A 266 -13.14 -12.02 3.36
N SER A 267 -12.68 -12.29 4.58
CA SER A 267 -13.15 -11.62 5.80
C SER A 267 -12.22 -10.49 6.26
N GLN A 268 -11.09 -10.30 5.60
CA GLN A 268 -10.09 -9.35 6.07
C GLN A 268 -10.59 -7.90 5.93
N HIS A 269 -11.24 -7.52 4.81
CA HIS A 269 -11.62 -6.11 4.56
C HIS A 269 -12.89 -5.92 3.75
N LYS A 270 -13.54 -4.77 3.95
CA LYS A 270 -14.63 -4.29 3.08
C LYS A 270 -14.05 -3.96 1.70
N GLN A 271 -14.68 -4.48 0.66
CA GLN A 271 -14.26 -4.24 -0.72
C GLN A 271 -14.89 -2.95 -1.26
N CYS A 272 -14.09 -2.10 -1.93
CA CYS A 272 -14.60 -0.97 -2.70
C CYS A 272 -15.67 -1.44 -3.70
N GLN A 273 -16.81 -0.74 -3.73
CA GLN A 273 -17.96 -1.12 -4.55
C GLN A 273 -17.64 -1.07 -6.06
N ILE A 274 -16.90 -0.06 -6.52
CA ILE A 274 -16.49 0.08 -7.92
C ILE A 274 -15.68 -1.15 -8.35
N CYS A 275 -14.69 -1.54 -7.54
CA CYS A 275 -13.89 -2.73 -7.81
C CYS A 275 -14.73 -4.02 -7.81
N PHE A 276 -15.69 -4.13 -6.88
CA PHE A 276 -16.60 -5.27 -6.83
C PHE A 276 -17.45 -5.37 -8.11
N ASP A 277 -18.09 -4.28 -8.53
CA ASP A 277 -18.95 -4.25 -9.71
C ASP A 277 -18.18 -4.56 -11.00
N LEU A 278 -16.96 -4.01 -11.12
CA LEU A 278 -16.08 -4.30 -12.26
C LEU A 278 -15.62 -5.76 -12.26
N GLN A 279 -15.26 -6.33 -11.10
CA GLN A 279 -14.90 -7.75 -11.01
C GLN A 279 -16.09 -8.66 -11.33
N LEU A 280 -17.31 -8.30 -10.91
CA LEU A 280 -18.53 -9.02 -11.26
C LEU A 280 -18.73 -9.06 -12.78
N CYS A 281 -18.48 -7.95 -13.47
CA CYS A 281 -18.47 -7.87 -14.93
C CYS A 281 -17.43 -8.80 -15.56
N LEU A 282 -16.20 -8.85 -15.03
CA LEU A 282 -15.13 -9.75 -15.50
C LEU A 282 -15.50 -11.24 -15.37
N HIS A 283 -16.17 -11.60 -14.27
CA HIS A 283 -16.56 -12.99 -13.98
C HIS A 283 -17.82 -13.44 -14.71
N SER A 284 -18.64 -12.53 -15.21
CA SER A 284 -19.90 -12.89 -15.86
C SER A 284 -19.68 -13.66 -17.16
N PRO A 285 -20.24 -14.87 -17.35
CA PRO A 285 -20.11 -15.63 -18.59
C PRO A 285 -20.94 -15.02 -19.74
N THR A 286 -21.93 -14.19 -19.43
CA THR A 286 -22.86 -13.60 -20.41
C THR A 286 -22.38 -12.27 -20.97
N VAL A 287 -21.34 -11.68 -20.38
CA VAL A 287 -20.82 -10.37 -20.79
C VAL A 287 -19.81 -10.54 -21.95
N PRO A 288 -19.95 -9.75 -23.05
CA PRO A 288 -19.02 -9.79 -24.18
C PRO A 288 -17.57 -9.48 -23.80
N LEU A 289 -16.63 -10.02 -24.58
CA LEU A 289 -15.18 -9.83 -24.36
C LEU A 289 -14.77 -8.35 -24.37
N SER A 290 -15.34 -7.54 -25.26
CA SER A 290 -15.06 -6.09 -25.35
C SER A 290 -15.44 -5.37 -24.05
N THR A 291 -16.62 -5.68 -23.49
CA THR A 291 -17.09 -5.12 -22.23
C THR A 291 -16.21 -5.56 -21.05
N LYS A 292 -15.75 -6.82 -21.04
CA LYS A 292 -14.78 -7.29 -20.02
C LYS A 292 -13.45 -6.55 -20.12
N MET A 293 -12.96 -6.33 -21.34
CA MET A 293 -11.72 -5.58 -21.55
C MET A 293 -11.84 -4.13 -21.06
N GLU A 294 -12.99 -3.49 -21.32
CA GLU A 294 -13.24 -2.14 -20.82
C GLU A 294 -13.39 -2.10 -19.29
N ALA A 295 -14.04 -3.10 -18.69
CA ALA A 295 -14.10 -3.24 -17.24
C ALA A 295 -12.71 -3.44 -16.62
N ALA A 296 -11.84 -4.23 -17.26
CA ALA A 296 -10.46 -4.44 -16.82
C ALA A 296 -9.61 -3.16 -16.91
N LYS A 297 -9.74 -2.41 -18.01
CA LYS A 297 -9.12 -1.08 -18.17
C LYS A 297 -9.59 -0.11 -17.09
N THR A 298 -10.90 -0.04 -16.88
CA THR A 298 -11.50 0.83 -15.86
C THR A 298 -11.04 0.44 -14.46
N LEU A 299 -10.92 -0.85 -14.16
CA LEU A 299 -10.42 -1.35 -12.88
C LEU A 299 -8.96 -0.93 -12.65
N ARG A 300 -8.09 -1.07 -13.66
CA ARG A 300 -6.69 -0.62 -13.56
C ARG A 300 -6.57 0.88 -13.42
N ARG A 301 -7.33 1.64 -14.20
CA ARG A 301 -7.38 3.10 -14.07
C ARG A 301 -7.80 3.51 -12.66
N HIS A 302 -8.88 2.92 -12.13
CA HIS A 302 -9.36 3.21 -10.78
C HIS A 302 -8.30 2.92 -9.70
N GLN A 303 -7.56 1.81 -9.82
CA GLN A 303 -6.45 1.49 -8.92
C GLN A 303 -5.27 2.47 -9.04
N ALA A 304 -4.93 2.89 -10.26
CA ALA A 304 -3.87 3.88 -10.49
C ALA A 304 -4.27 5.25 -9.90
N GLU A 305 -5.51 5.68 -10.12
CA GLU A 305 -6.09 6.89 -9.55
C GLU A 305 -6.09 6.88 -8.01
N GLN A 306 -6.44 5.74 -7.42
CA GLN A 306 -6.33 5.49 -5.98
C GLN A 306 -4.90 5.61 -5.46
N TYR A 307 -3.92 5.13 -6.22
CA TYR A 307 -2.51 5.22 -5.88
C TYR A 307 -2.01 6.66 -5.97
N GLU A 308 -2.37 7.39 -7.02
CA GLU A 308 -1.98 8.80 -7.21
C GLU A 308 -2.46 9.72 -6.08
N ASP A 309 -3.72 9.57 -5.62
CA ASP A 309 -4.25 10.31 -4.47
C ASP A 309 -3.39 10.08 -3.21
N ARG A 310 -2.93 8.84 -3.01
CA ARG A 310 -2.11 8.45 -1.84
C ARG A 310 -0.68 8.92 -1.95
N MET A 311 -0.07 8.85 -3.14
CA MET A 311 1.26 9.39 -3.35
C MET A 311 1.33 10.86 -2.94
N LEU A 312 0.27 11.63 -3.19
CA LEU A 312 0.18 13.01 -2.73
C LEU A 312 0.13 13.10 -1.21
N TYR A 313 -0.70 12.28 -0.55
CA TYR A 313 -0.70 12.20 0.90
C TYR A 313 0.69 11.85 1.48
N TRP A 314 1.34 10.82 0.97
CA TRP A 314 2.67 10.39 1.42
C TRP A 314 3.73 11.48 1.20
N SER A 315 3.65 12.20 0.08
CA SER A 315 4.55 13.34 -0.19
C SER A 315 4.35 14.49 0.82
N LEU A 316 3.11 14.72 1.25
CA LEU A 316 2.75 15.76 2.22
C LEU A 316 3.17 15.35 3.64
N ARG A 317 3.01 14.06 3.99
CA ARG A 317 3.58 13.46 5.21
C ARG A 317 5.08 13.72 5.28
N PHE A 318 5.81 13.38 4.23
CA PHE A 318 7.27 13.59 4.16
C PHE A 318 7.63 15.07 4.33
N ALA A 319 6.93 15.97 3.64
CA ALA A 319 7.16 17.41 3.76
C ALA A 319 6.88 17.93 5.19
N SER A 320 5.87 17.38 5.87
CA SER A 320 5.55 17.70 7.27
C SER A 320 6.61 17.18 8.24
N GLN A 321 7.15 15.98 8.01
CA GLN A 321 8.23 15.38 8.81
C GLN A 321 9.55 16.11 8.67
N ALA A 322 9.95 16.48 7.46
CA ALA A 322 11.22 17.16 7.21
C ALA A 322 11.37 18.48 7.99
N GLN A 323 10.24 19.09 8.38
CA GLN A 323 10.20 20.36 9.08
C GLN A 323 10.24 20.23 10.61
N SER A 324 9.98 19.04 11.16
CA SER A 324 9.99 18.84 12.61
C SER A 324 11.40 18.60 13.18
N HIS A 325 12.34 18.12 12.35
CA HIS A 325 13.73 17.84 12.74
C HIS A 325 14.59 19.08 13.04
N GLY A 326 14.07 20.29 12.84
CA GLY A 326 14.78 21.56 13.10
C GLY A 326 14.20 22.43 14.22
N MET A 327 13.16 21.99 14.94
CA MET A 327 12.55 22.79 16.01
C MET A 327 13.01 22.31 17.40
N SER A 328 13.82 23.11 18.08
CA SER A 328 14.03 23.01 19.53
C SER A 328 12.73 23.28 20.29
N GLU A 329 12.63 22.81 21.54
CA GLU A 329 11.47 23.00 22.42
C GLU A 329 11.19 24.47 22.81
N ASP A 330 12.01 25.41 22.33
CA ASP A 330 11.80 26.84 22.54
C ASP A 330 10.64 27.38 21.69
N PRO A 331 9.73 28.17 22.28
CA PRO A 331 8.62 28.77 21.54
C PRO A 331 9.15 29.90 20.65
N LEU A 332 8.92 29.73 19.35
CA LEU A 332 9.26 30.62 18.22
C LEU A 332 10.75 30.67 17.85
N PRO A 333 11.08 29.95 16.76
CA PRO A 333 11.60 30.58 15.57
C PRO A 333 10.48 30.66 14.54
N ALA A 334 10.41 31.78 13.82
CA ALA A 334 9.45 32.03 12.74
C ALA A 334 9.35 30.79 11.84
N CYS A 335 8.26 30.03 11.99
CA CYS A 335 7.96 28.89 11.15
C CYS A 335 7.95 29.44 9.72
N GLY A 336 8.94 29.05 8.91
CA GLY A 336 9.14 29.65 7.59
C GLY A 336 7.83 29.67 6.82
N SER A 337 7.63 30.68 5.97
CA SER A 337 6.41 30.92 5.18
C SER A 337 5.99 29.75 4.26
N SER A 338 6.73 28.63 4.29
CA SER A 338 6.59 27.42 3.48
C SER A 338 6.44 26.15 4.34
N SER A 339 6.09 26.29 5.61
CA SER A 339 5.92 25.14 6.51
C SER A 339 4.54 24.49 6.35
N VAL A 340 4.49 23.16 6.28
CA VAL A 340 3.28 22.36 6.07
C VAL A 340 3.12 21.40 7.23
N LEU A 341 1.91 21.34 7.78
CA LEU A 341 1.49 20.30 8.68
C LEU A 341 0.51 19.37 7.99
N THR A 342 0.85 18.09 7.91
CA THR A 342 -0.08 17.04 7.49
C THR A 342 -0.51 16.25 8.71
N ILE A 343 -1.83 16.15 8.91
CA ILE A 343 -2.43 15.38 9.99
C ILE A 343 -3.49 14.45 9.41
N ILE A 344 -3.47 13.17 9.79
CA ILE A 344 -4.56 12.23 9.53
C ILE A 344 -5.35 12.00 10.81
N ILE A 345 -6.68 12.03 10.74
CA ILE A 345 -7.58 11.82 11.87
C ILE A 345 -8.61 10.76 11.47
N ASP A 346 -8.78 9.74 12.30
CA ASP A 346 -9.78 8.70 12.12
C ASP A 346 -10.32 8.16 13.45
N ASP A 347 -11.52 7.58 13.42
CA ASP A 347 -12.17 6.95 14.57
C ASP A 347 -12.05 5.42 14.49
N MET A 348 -11.65 4.79 15.59
CA MET A 348 -11.65 3.33 15.72
C MET A 348 -13.08 2.80 15.81
N ASP A 349 -13.27 1.57 15.31
CA ASP A 349 -14.52 0.83 15.48
C ASP A 349 -14.89 0.68 16.97
N HIS A 350 -15.96 1.38 17.36
CA HIS A 350 -16.46 1.43 18.73
C HIS A 350 -16.71 0.03 19.30
N SER A 351 -17.24 -0.91 18.52
CA SER A 351 -17.69 -2.23 19.01
C SER A 351 -16.60 -3.02 19.77
N LYS A 352 -15.33 -2.70 19.50
CA LYS A 352 -14.14 -3.32 20.09
C LYS A 352 -13.88 -2.88 21.54
N PHE A 353 -14.50 -1.80 22.01
CA PHE A 353 -14.20 -1.12 23.28
C PHE A 353 -15.35 -1.09 24.28
N ALA A 354 -16.21 -2.11 24.24
CA ALA A 354 -17.25 -2.28 25.24
C ALA A 354 -16.63 -2.59 26.63
N TRP A 355 -17.14 -1.93 27.67
CA TRP A 355 -16.69 -2.10 29.04
C TRP A 355 -17.91 -2.25 29.98
N PRO A 356 -17.80 -2.96 31.12
CA PRO A 356 -16.65 -3.74 31.59
C PRO A 356 -16.38 -4.95 30.68
N LYS A 357 -15.11 -5.35 30.51
CA LYS A 357 -14.77 -6.63 29.88
C LYS A 357 -14.61 -7.69 30.95
N PHE A 358 -15.53 -8.63 30.92
CA PHE A 358 -15.56 -9.76 31.84
C PHE A 358 -14.51 -10.82 31.48
N PRO A 359 -14.00 -11.59 32.47
CA PRO A 359 -12.99 -12.62 32.25
C PRO A 359 -13.55 -13.91 31.61
N PHE A 360 -14.88 -14.04 31.49
CA PHE A 360 -15.50 -15.24 30.92
C PHE A 360 -15.51 -15.24 29.39
N ARG A 361 -15.29 -16.41 28.79
CA ARG A 361 -15.27 -16.58 27.31
C ARG A 361 -16.65 -16.54 26.66
N LYS A 362 -17.71 -16.89 27.40
CA LYS A 362 -19.10 -16.87 26.93
C LYS A 362 -19.92 -16.01 27.88
N SER A 363 -20.76 -15.14 27.32
CA SER A 363 -21.69 -14.33 28.10
C SER A 363 -22.72 -15.23 28.79
N PRO A 364 -22.93 -15.08 30.11
CA PRO A 364 -24.04 -15.70 30.82
C PRO A 364 -25.39 -15.25 30.26
N ALA A 365 -26.43 -16.08 30.38
CA ALA A 365 -27.77 -15.80 29.83
C ALA A 365 -28.36 -14.45 30.32
N GLU A 366 -28.13 -14.10 31.59
CA GLU A 366 -28.57 -12.82 32.17
C GLU A 366 -27.87 -11.59 31.58
N MET A 367 -26.74 -11.77 30.87
CA MET A 367 -25.99 -10.71 30.20
C MET A 367 -26.28 -10.65 28.69
N GLU A 368 -26.98 -11.64 28.12
CA GLU A 368 -27.13 -11.80 26.68
C GLU A 368 -27.84 -10.62 26.01
N ASN A 369 -28.79 -10.01 26.70
CA ASN A 369 -29.56 -8.86 26.21
C ASN A 369 -29.08 -7.51 26.77
N LEU A 370 -27.98 -7.48 27.52
CA LEU A 370 -27.47 -6.27 28.17
C LEU A 370 -26.37 -5.62 27.31
N ILE A 371 -26.71 -4.51 26.65
CA ILE A 371 -25.76 -3.72 25.87
C ILE A 371 -24.86 -2.91 26.82
N ARG A 372 -23.58 -3.27 26.82
CA ARG A 372 -22.54 -2.56 27.57
C ARG A 372 -22.26 -1.16 26.99
N PRO A 373 -21.85 -0.18 27.82
CA PRO A 373 -21.30 1.07 27.31
C PRO A 373 -20.00 0.83 26.54
N THR A 374 -19.73 1.72 25.61
CA THR A 374 -18.64 1.60 24.65
C THR A 374 -17.91 2.92 24.54
N VAL A 375 -16.59 2.93 24.75
CA VAL A 375 -15.79 4.13 24.51
C VAL A 375 -15.38 4.23 23.04
N THR A 376 -15.15 5.46 22.60
CA THR A 376 -14.62 5.75 21.27
C THR A 376 -13.15 6.07 21.40
N PHE A 377 -12.33 5.49 20.53
CA PHE A 377 -10.95 5.91 20.36
C PHE A 377 -10.78 6.61 19.02
N THR A 378 -10.13 7.76 19.02
CA THR A 378 -9.83 8.54 17.82
C THR A 378 -8.34 8.70 17.72
N GLY A 379 -7.76 8.26 16.61
CA GLY A 379 -6.35 8.47 16.34
C GLY A 379 -6.16 9.79 15.61
N ALA A 380 -5.08 10.50 15.93
CA ALA A 380 -4.57 11.57 15.08
C ALA A 380 -3.06 11.42 14.93
N ILE A 381 -2.58 11.20 13.71
CA ILE A 381 -1.14 11.20 13.40
C ILE A 381 -0.79 12.53 12.77
N ALA A 382 0.01 13.28 13.50
CA ALA A 382 0.56 14.55 13.09
C ALA A 382 1.97 14.34 12.56
N HIS A 383 2.11 14.20 11.25
CA HIS A 383 3.35 13.74 10.62
C HIS A 383 4.56 14.60 10.97
N GLY A 384 5.52 14.01 11.68
CA GLY A 384 6.72 14.69 12.19
C GLY A 384 6.59 15.25 13.61
N TRP A 385 5.39 15.39 14.14
CA TRP A 385 5.13 16.11 15.40
C TRP A 385 4.71 15.19 16.55
N GLY A 386 3.87 14.20 16.27
CA GLY A 386 3.37 13.29 17.29
C GLY A 386 2.23 12.41 16.82
N THR A 387 1.93 11.40 17.61
CA THR A 387 0.82 10.48 17.41
C THR A 387 -0.07 10.57 18.63
N TYR A 388 -1.35 10.85 18.45
CA TYR A 388 -2.27 11.13 19.54
C TYR A 388 -3.43 10.15 19.49
N LEU A 389 -3.86 9.70 20.66
CA LEU A 389 -5.01 8.84 20.81
C LEU A 389 -5.97 9.49 21.80
N TYR A 390 -7.19 9.76 21.35
CA TYR A 390 -8.21 10.42 22.13
C TYR A 390 -9.27 9.40 22.54
N MET A 391 -9.67 9.42 23.81
CA MET A 391 -10.75 8.57 24.32
C MET A 391 -11.97 9.44 24.63
N ALA A 392 -13.12 9.06 24.09
CA ALA A 392 -14.39 9.70 24.36
C ALA A 392 -15.41 8.71 24.94
N ASN A 393 -16.12 9.15 25.99
CA ASN A 393 -17.20 8.39 26.59
C ASN A 393 -18.41 8.27 25.65
N PRO A 394 -19.28 7.26 25.83
CA PRO A 394 -20.46 7.07 24.97
C PRO A 394 -21.38 8.29 24.91
N ASN A 395 -21.37 9.12 25.96
CA ASN A 395 -22.24 10.29 26.10
C ASN A 395 -21.62 11.55 25.50
N VAL A 396 -20.38 11.47 24.99
CA VAL A 396 -19.74 12.57 24.29
C VAL A 396 -20.32 12.65 22.89
N MET A 397 -20.79 13.83 22.49
CA MET A 397 -21.31 14.05 21.15
C MET A 397 -20.18 13.96 20.13
N GLY A 398 -20.05 12.80 19.47
CA GLY A 398 -19.15 12.65 18.33
C GLY A 398 -19.53 13.57 17.15
N GLY A 399 -18.67 13.62 16.14
CA GLY A 399 -18.91 14.38 14.92
C GLY A 399 -18.01 15.61 14.79
N SER A 400 -18.44 16.62 14.04
CA SER A 400 -17.55 17.75 13.69
C SER A 400 -17.01 18.58 14.84
N ASP A 401 -17.73 18.75 15.95
CA ASP A 401 -17.20 19.48 17.11
C ASP A 401 -15.99 18.75 17.71
N TYR A 402 -16.16 17.46 17.97
CA TYR A 402 -15.09 16.58 18.45
C TYR A 402 -13.91 16.50 17.47
N PHE A 403 -14.20 16.40 16.17
CA PHE A 403 -13.18 16.42 15.12
C PHE A 403 -12.35 17.72 15.14
N CYS A 404 -13.01 18.88 15.24
CA CYS A 404 -12.33 20.17 15.31
C CYS A 404 -11.52 20.31 16.59
N GLU A 405 -11.99 19.75 17.70
CA GLU A 405 -11.26 19.75 18.95
C GLU A 405 -9.96 18.93 18.86
N VAL A 406 -10.05 17.69 18.37
CA VAL A 406 -8.88 16.83 18.10
C VAL A 406 -7.84 17.57 17.25
N LEU A 407 -8.30 18.33 16.25
CA LEU A 407 -7.43 19.16 15.40
C LEU A 407 -6.77 20.32 16.17
N CYS A 408 -7.45 20.94 17.13
CA CYS A 408 -7.00 22.12 17.87
C CYS A 408 -6.06 21.84 19.05
N GLN A 409 -6.05 20.62 19.59
CA GLN A 409 -5.33 20.29 20.83
C GLN A 409 -3.79 20.24 20.67
N ARG A 410 -3.26 20.80 19.58
CA ARG A 410 -1.85 20.77 19.25
C ARG A 410 -1.16 22.05 19.69
N ARG A 411 0.15 21.97 19.92
CA ARG A 411 0.97 23.10 20.44
C ARG A 411 1.71 23.86 19.35
N VAL A 412 1.91 23.27 18.17
CA VAL A 412 2.66 23.89 17.07
C VAL A 412 1.88 23.84 15.78
N PHE A 413 1.89 24.96 15.06
CA PHE A 413 1.09 25.17 13.87
C PHE A 413 1.93 25.84 12.78
N PRO A 414 2.33 25.09 11.75
CA PRO A 414 2.95 25.58 10.53
C PRO A 414 2.10 26.60 9.75
N ALA A 415 2.65 27.15 8.67
CA ALA A 415 1.93 28.10 7.80
C ALA A 415 0.76 27.44 7.06
N HIS A 416 0.87 26.17 6.70
CA HIS A 416 -0.15 25.43 5.96
C HIS A 416 -0.65 24.23 6.74
N LEU A 417 -1.96 24.04 6.78
CA LEU A 417 -2.59 22.86 7.37
C LEU A 417 -3.17 21.96 6.28
N VAL A 418 -2.85 20.68 6.33
CA VAL A 418 -3.47 19.63 5.51
C VAL A 418 -4.04 18.57 6.44
N VAL A 419 -5.37 18.44 6.43
CA VAL A 419 -6.10 17.44 7.20
C VAL A 419 -6.56 16.33 6.27
N ILE A 420 -6.17 15.10 6.58
CA ILE A 420 -6.64 13.88 5.95
C ILE A 420 -7.67 13.24 6.88
N ALA A 421 -8.84 12.91 6.35
CA ALA A 421 -9.88 12.25 7.13
C ALA A 421 -10.77 11.38 6.24
N ASP A 422 -11.41 10.39 6.85
CA ASP A 422 -12.41 9.58 6.16
C ASP A 422 -13.58 10.44 5.62
N ASN A 423 -14.23 9.94 4.58
CA ASN A 423 -15.34 10.57 3.86
C ASN A 423 -16.67 10.50 4.63
N THR A 424 -16.61 10.64 5.95
CA THR A 424 -17.78 10.53 6.84
C THR A 424 -18.39 11.90 7.10
N VAL A 425 -19.65 12.07 6.68
CA VAL A 425 -20.41 13.34 6.83
C VAL A 425 -20.66 13.70 8.30
N LYS A 426 -20.76 12.70 9.18
CA LYS A 426 -21.01 12.89 10.60
C LYS A 426 -19.86 13.64 11.30
N SER A 427 -18.62 13.37 10.91
CA SER A 427 -17.40 13.87 11.56
C SER A 427 -16.70 14.93 10.71
N ALA A 428 -16.01 14.54 9.65
CA ALA A 428 -15.09 15.40 8.91
C ALA A 428 -15.75 16.14 7.73
N LYS A 429 -16.55 15.44 6.92
CA LYS A 429 -17.07 16.01 5.65
C LYS A 429 -18.41 16.72 5.83
N ASN A 430 -18.39 17.85 6.50
CA ASN A 430 -19.58 18.67 6.68
C ASN A 430 -19.27 20.17 6.75
N GLN A 431 -20.31 20.97 6.58
CA GLN A 431 -20.19 22.44 6.56
C GLN A 431 -19.53 23.02 7.81
N PHE A 432 -19.63 22.36 8.96
CA PHE A 432 -19.07 22.89 10.21
C PHE A 432 -17.55 22.81 10.23
N VAL A 433 -16.97 21.68 9.81
CA VAL A 433 -15.51 21.55 9.65
C VAL A 433 -15.01 22.51 8.58
N LEU A 434 -15.70 22.62 7.44
CA LEU A 434 -15.31 23.54 6.37
C LEU A 434 -15.38 25.02 6.80
N ARG A 435 -16.38 25.42 7.60
CA ARG A 435 -16.43 26.75 8.24
C ARG A 435 -15.28 26.94 9.23
N PHE A 436 -14.94 25.91 9.99
CA PHE A 436 -13.85 26.00 10.95
C PHE A 436 -12.49 26.19 10.25
N LEU A 437 -12.21 25.44 9.18
CA LEU A 437 -10.99 25.63 8.39
C LEU A 437 -10.94 27.02 7.73
N SER A 438 -12.08 27.55 7.26
CA SER A 438 -12.12 28.91 6.71
C SER A 438 -11.93 29.99 7.78
N TYR A 439 -12.43 29.77 9.00
CA TYR A 439 -12.16 30.62 10.16
C TYR A 439 -10.68 30.67 10.49
N LEU A 440 -9.99 29.51 10.52
CA LEU A 440 -8.56 29.42 10.80
C LEU A 440 -7.72 30.24 9.80
N VAL A 441 -8.06 30.18 8.51
CA VAL A 441 -7.39 30.99 7.47
C VAL A 441 -7.77 32.47 7.60
N GLY A 442 -9.04 32.79 7.84
CA GLY A 442 -9.51 34.17 7.98
C GLY A 442 -8.89 34.90 9.17
N LYS A 443 -8.65 34.19 10.28
CA LYS A 443 -7.93 34.72 11.45
C LYS A 443 -6.41 34.76 11.26
N LYS A 444 -5.90 34.34 10.09
CA LYS A 444 -4.48 34.24 9.79
C LYS A 444 -3.72 33.39 10.83
N LEU A 445 -4.37 32.34 11.32
CA LEU A 445 -3.69 31.29 12.10
C LEU A 445 -2.91 30.37 11.16
N PHE A 446 -3.42 30.19 9.94
CA PHE A 446 -2.74 29.54 8.82
C PHE A 446 -2.85 30.40 7.56
N LYS A 447 -1.85 30.30 6.67
CA LYS A 447 -1.87 30.84 5.31
C LYS A 447 -2.84 30.08 4.42
N SER A 448 -2.90 28.76 4.57
CA SER A 448 -3.94 27.93 3.96
C SER A 448 -4.30 26.73 4.82
N ALA A 449 -5.50 26.21 4.64
CA ALA A 449 -5.96 24.99 5.26
C ALA A 449 -6.62 24.11 4.20
N ALA A 450 -6.38 22.80 4.23
CA ALA A 450 -6.96 21.87 3.29
C ALA A 450 -7.56 20.66 4.01
N LEU A 451 -8.70 20.17 3.50
CA LEU A 451 -9.34 18.93 3.94
C LEU A 451 -9.38 17.97 2.75
N PHE A 452 -8.68 16.85 2.86
CA PHE A 452 -8.64 15.80 1.87
C PHE A 452 -9.33 14.54 2.38
N HIS A 453 -10.08 13.93 1.48
CA HIS A 453 -10.66 12.61 1.63
C HIS A 453 -10.04 11.73 0.57
N LEU A 454 -9.24 10.75 0.96
CA LEU A 454 -8.69 9.81 -0.01
C LEU A 454 -9.84 9.02 -0.65
N MET A 455 -9.65 8.59 -1.90
CA MET A 455 -10.60 7.66 -2.52
C MET A 455 -10.77 6.41 -1.66
N GLU A 456 -12.02 5.96 -1.46
CA GLU A 456 -12.28 4.66 -0.84
C GLU A 456 -11.51 3.63 -1.66
N GLY A 457 -10.56 2.99 -1.00
CA GLY A 457 -9.68 2.04 -1.63
C GLY A 457 -9.38 0.87 -0.75
N HIS A 458 -8.51 0.02 -1.25
CA HIS A 458 -8.20 -1.25 -0.62
C HIS A 458 -7.11 -1.12 0.44
N THR A 459 -6.55 0.08 0.60
CA THR A 459 -5.32 0.26 1.36
C THR A 459 -5.47 0.80 2.77
N HIS A 460 -4.62 0.30 3.65
CA HIS A 460 -4.37 0.83 4.98
C HIS A 460 -3.46 2.05 4.89
N GLU A 461 -3.86 3.13 5.54
CA GLU A 461 -2.93 4.21 5.83
C GLU A 461 -2.27 3.98 7.20
N ASP A 462 -1.29 4.81 7.53
CA ASP A 462 -0.57 4.78 8.82
C ASP A 462 -1.50 4.84 10.05
N ILE A 463 -2.67 5.47 9.92
CA ILE A 463 -3.68 5.50 10.98
C ILE A 463 -4.30 4.11 11.25
N ASP A 464 -4.52 3.30 10.22
CA ASP A 464 -5.03 1.93 10.36
C ASP A 464 -3.98 1.02 11.03
N GLN A 465 -2.70 1.25 10.72
CA GLN A 465 -1.60 0.52 11.34
C GLN A 465 -1.51 0.83 12.85
N LEU A 466 -1.63 2.11 13.22
CA LEU A 466 -1.75 2.52 14.63
C LEU A 466 -2.90 1.77 15.32
N PHE A 467 -4.06 1.70 14.67
CA PHE A 467 -5.23 1.00 15.20
C PHE A 467 -5.03 -0.51 15.34
N ALA A 468 -4.34 -1.15 14.40
CA ALA A 468 -3.98 -2.56 14.50
C ALA A 468 -3.09 -2.82 15.72
N VAL A 469 -2.12 -1.95 15.99
CA VAL A 469 -1.23 -2.05 17.15
C VAL A 469 -2.01 -1.84 18.46
N VAL A 470 -2.84 -0.80 18.54
CA VAL A 470 -3.69 -0.55 19.71
C VAL A 470 -4.60 -1.75 19.99
N PHE A 471 -5.20 -2.32 18.94
CA PHE A 471 -6.04 -3.51 19.05
C PHE A 471 -5.26 -4.74 19.55
N SER A 472 -4.05 -4.97 19.05
CA SER A 472 -3.17 -6.06 19.49
C SER A 472 -2.75 -5.92 20.95
N ILE A 473 -2.46 -4.69 21.43
CA ILE A 473 -2.17 -4.42 22.85
C ILE A 473 -3.41 -4.72 23.71
N MET A 474 -4.58 -4.23 23.30
CA MET A 474 -5.84 -4.46 24.00
C MET A 474 -6.19 -5.95 24.07
N LYS A 475 -5.99 -6.72 23.00
CA LYS A 475 -6.32 -8.15 22.93
C LYS A 475 -5.58 -8.97 23.99
N LYS A 476 -4.37 -8.54 24.39
CA LYS A 476 -3.58 -9.18 25.46
C LYS A 476 -4.23 -9.02 26.85
N LYS A 477 -5.10 -8.02 27.05
CA LYS A 477 -5.81 -7.82 28.32
C LYS A 477 -7.10 -8.63 28.34
N GLN A 478 -7.18 -9.62 29.22
CA GLN A 478 -8.32 -10.55 29.29
C GLN A 478 -9.58 -9.89 29.87
N SER A 479 -9.44 -9.00 30.86
CA SER A 479 -10.54 -8.28 31.52
C SER A 479 -10.13 -6.85 31.91
N TRP A 480 -11.13 -5.98 32.04
CA TRP A 480 -10.98 -4.61 32.58
C TRP A 480 -12.32 -4.13 33.11
N GLN A 481 -12.27 -3.33 34.17
CA GLN A 481 -13.46 -2.83 34.84
C GLN A 481 -13.88 -1.43 34.38
N THR A 482 -12.92 -0.58 34.02
CA THR A 482 -13.18 0.83 33.67
C THR A 482 -12.45 1.26 32.39
N PRO A 483 -12.90 2.35 31.74
CA PRO A 483 -12.17 2.97 30.62
C PRO A 483 -10.73 3.37 30.95
N GLU A 484 -10.45 3.81 32.17
CA GLU A 484 -9.13 4.26 32.60
C GLU A 484 -8.16 3.08 32.68
N GLU A 485 -8.62 1.89 33.08
CA GLU A 485 -7.78 0.69 33.10
C GLU A 485 -7.34 0.24 31.69
N ILE A 486 -8.22 0.39 30.68
CA ILE A 486 -7.84 0.09 29.30
C ILE A 486 -6.95 1.20 28.72
N LEU A 487 -7.21 2.45 29.08
CA LEU A 487 -6.39 3.59 28.70
C LEU A 487 -4.94 3.41 29.18
N GLU A 488 -4.74 3.08 30.45
CA GLU A 488 -3.41 2.86 31.03
C GLU A 488 -2.71 1.63 30.44
N HIS A 489 -3.46 0.56 30.16
CA HIS A 489 -2.92 -0.62 29.50
C HIS A 489 -2.43 -0.31 28.08
N ILE A 490 -3.21 0.46 27.32
CA ILE A 490 -2.81 0.94 26.00
C ILE A 490 -1.58 1.84 26.12
N ARG A 491 -1.57 2.79 27.06
CA ARG A 491 -0.42 3.68 27.33
C ARG A 491 0.86 2.90 27.60
N THR A 492 0.82 1.95 28.54
CA THR A 492 1.99 1.14 28.93
C THR A 492 2.46 0.25 27.77
N GLY A 493 1.51 -0.39 27.05
CA GLY A 493 1.84 -1.24 25.90
C GLY A 493 2.49 -0.44 24.77
N LEU A 494 2.00 0.77 24.53
CA LEU A 494 2.51 1.68 23.52
C LEU A 494 3.89 2.26 23.89
N GLN A 495 4.16 2.57 25.16
CA GLN A 495 5.49 2.96 25.63
C GLN A 495 6.55 1.86 25.42
N SER A 496 6.12 0.61 25.51
CA SER A 496 6.97 -0.56 25.22
C SER A 496 7.24 -0.72 23.71
N CYS A 497 6.42 -0.10 22.87
CA CYS A 497 6.62 0.02 21.43
C CYS A 497 7.37 1.33 21.13
N SER A 498 8.68 1.36 21.38
CA SER A 498 9.57 2.53 21.21
C SER A 498 9.50 3.19 19.82
N GLN A 499 8.95 2.49 18.83
CA GLN A 499 8.91 2.87 17.41
C GLN A 499 7.62 3.63 16.99
N ILE A 500 6.53 3.60 17.76
CA ILE A 500 5.21 4.11 17.28
C ILE A 500 4.84 5.47 17.89
N LEU A 501 5.32 5.77 19.10
CA LEU A 501 4.99 7.00 19.83
C LEU A 501 6.26 7.71 20.25
N GLN A 502 6.90 8.37 19.29
CA GLN A 502 7.97 9.29 19.62
C GLN A 502 7.47 10.45 20.49
N ARG A 503 6.17 10.82 20.45
CA ARG A 503 5.55 11.89 21.28
C ARG A 503 4.04 11.68 21.47
N GLY A 504 3.68 10.65 22.23
CA GLY A 504 2.28 10.28 22.47
C GLY A 504 1.61 10.97 23.65
N GLU A 505 0.53 11.72 23.41
CA GLU A 505 -0.40 12.12 24.47
C GLU A 505 -1.69 11.31 24.34
N LEU A 506 -2.05 10.64 25.43
CA LEU A 506 -3.29 9.90 25.56
C LEU A 506 -4.30 10.78 26.29
N VAL A 507 -5.40 11.08 25.62
CA VAL A 507 -6.22 12.23 25.98
C VAL A 507 -7.69 11.82 26.12
N ALA A 508 -8.19 11.70 27.35
CA ALA A 508 -9.60 11.45 27.63
C ALA A 508 -10.34 12.78 27.83
N ARG A 509 -11.18 13.23 26.88
CA ARG A 509 -11.70 14.61 26.91
C ARG A 509 -13.12 14.81 26.33
N HIS A 510 -13.68 15.98 26.63
CA HIS A 510 -15.05 16.42 26.33
C HIS A 510 -15.09 17.44 25.19
N VAL A 511 -16.24 17.55 24.51
CA VAL A 511 -16.39 18.29 23.26
C VAL A 511 -16.77 19.78 23.43
N THR A 512 -15.93 20.65 22.88
CA THR A 512 -16.15 22.10 22.71
C THR A 512 -17.18 22.41 21.62
N GLY A 513 -18.03 23.41 21.83
CA GLY A 513 -19.13 23.75 20.91
C GLY A 513 -18.74 24.60 19.71
N VAL A 514 -17.90 24.07 18.82
CA VAL A 514 -17.41 24.77 17.60
C VAL A 514 -18.56 25.16 16.66
N ARG A 515 -19.57 24.28 16.48
CA ARG A 515 -20.75 24.53 15.63
C ARG A 515 -21.50 25.79 16.04
N THR A 516 -21.86 25.88 17.31
CA THR A 516 -22.61 27.01 17.86
C THR A 516 -21.76 28.27 17.84
N TRP A 517 -20.48 28.15 18.19
CA TRP A 517 -19.54 29.26 18.16
C TRP A 517 -19.40 29.91 16.78
N LEU A 518 -19.35 29.12 15.70
CA LEU A 518 -19.23 29.64 14.33
C LEU A 518 -20.56 30.03 13.68
N GLN A 519 -21.70 29.78 14.32
CA GLN A 519 -23.02 30.11 13.79
C GLN A 519 -23.16 31.59 13.34
N PRO A 520 -22.61 32.59 14.04
CA PRO A 520 -22.75 34.00 13.65
C PRO A 520 -22.09 34.36 12.30
N MET A 521 -21.23 33.50 11.73
CA MET A 521 -20.72 33.67 10.36
C MET A 521 -21.87 33.69 9.32
N LYS A 522 -22.97 32.98 9.61
CA LYS A 522 -24.15 32.82 8.74
C LYS A 522 -23.77 32.35 7.31
N VAL A 523 -22.94 31.32 7.20
CA VAL A 523 -22.45 30.75 5.93
C VAL A 523 -22.98 29.33 5.75
N GLU A 524 -23.97 29.09 4.90
CA GLU A 524 -24.49 27.73 4.67
C GLU A 524 -23.89 27.10 3.41
N LEU A 525 -23.47 25.85 3.51
CA LEU A 525 -22.90 25.10 2.39
C LEU A 525 -23.88 24.00 1.98
N HIS A 526 -24.11 23.91 0.67
CA HIS A 526 -24.99 22.92 0.05
C HIS A 526 -24.20 22.14 -1.01
N ASN A 527 -24.72 20.98 -1.42
CA ASN A 527 -24.23 20.21 -2.57
C ASN A 527 -22.78 19.69 -2.48
N ALA A 528 -22.13 19.75 -1.31
CA ALA A 528 -20.74 19.35 -1.15
C ALA A 528 -20.52 18.01 -0.42
N PHE A 529 -21.50 17.53 0.35
CA PHE A 529 -21.23 16.51 1.38
C PHE A 529 -21.79 15.12 1.11
N LYS A 530 -22.88 15.00 0.33
CA LYS A 530 -23.53 13.72 0.04
C LYS A 530 -23.70 13.51 -1.46
N ALA A 531 -23.32 12.32 -1.91
CA ALA A 531 -23.56 11.90 -3.29
C ALA A 531 -25.07 11.84 -3.56
N ARG A 532 -25.50 12.21 -4.76
CA ARG A 532 -26.91 12.26 -5.14
C ARG A 532 -27.18 11.37 -6.33
N SER A 533 -28.29 10.63 -6.30
CA SER A 533 -28.84 10.01 -7.50
C SER A 533 -29.61 11.07 -8.27
N LEU A 534 -29.27 11.28 -9.53
CA LEU A 534 -30.08 12.08 -10.44
C LEU A 534 -31.32 11.26 -10.82
N ASN A 535 -32.41 11.46 -10.07
CA ASN A 535 -33.72 10.83 -10.24
C ASN A 535 -33.74 9.30 -10.11
N GLN A 536 -34.92 8.77 -9.77
CA GLN A 536 -35.22 7.35 -9.54
C GLN A 536 -35.22 6.52 -10.84
N THR A 537 -34.49 6.94 -11.86
CA THR A 537 -34.40 6.25 -13.15
C THR A 537 -33.17 5.34 -13.11
N PRO A 538 -33.33 4.00 -13.17
CA PRO A 538 -32.20 3.08 -13.17
C PRO A 538 -31.28 3.38 -14.37
N GLY A 539 -30.04 3.79 -14.11
CA GLY A 539 -29.00 3.97 -15.13
C GLY A 539 -28.42 5.38 -15.31
N LEU A 540 -28.93 6.43 -14.63
CA LEU A 540 -28.25 7.75 -14.64
C LEU A 540 -27.11 7.81 -13.61
N ALA A 541 -25.98 8.42 -14.02
CA ALA A 541 -24.76 8.53 -13.24
C ALA A 541 -24.99 9.21 -11.87
N ARG A 542 -24.44 8.61 -10.81
CA ARG A 542 -24.42 9.18 -9.46
C ARG A 542 -23.56 10.45 -9.48
N VAL A 543 -24.08 11.55 -8.96
CA VAL A 543 -23.28 12.77 -8.78
C VAL A 543 -22.36 12.55 -7.59
N GLU A 544 -21.07 12.42 -7.87
CA GLU A 544 -20.02 12.26 -6.87
C GLU A 544 -19.82 13.54 -6.05
N VAL A 545 -19.17 13.38 -4.91
CA VAL A 545 -18.88 14.48 -3.98
C VAL A 545 -17.41 14.81 -4.02
N PRO A 546 -17.03 16.11 -3.98
CA PRO A 546 -15.62 16.50 -3.98
C PRO A 546 -14.83 15.86 -2.83
N HIS A 547 -13.58 15.51 -3.09
CA HIS A 547 -12.66 14.92 -2.11
C HIS A 547 -11.61 15.90 -1.59
N CYS A 548 -11.50 17.09 -2.18
CA CYS A 548 -10.49 18.06 -1.79
C CYS A 548 -11.08 19.46 -1.69
N TYR A 549 -10.92 20.06 -0.50
CA TYR A 549 -11.33 21.44 -0.19
C TYR A 549 -10.12 22.20 0.33
N THR A 550 -9.72 23.25 -0.37
CA THR A 550 -8.54 24.06 0.00
C THR A 550 -8.94 25.50 0.22
N PHE A 551 -8.72 26.00 1.44
CA PHE A 551 -9.05 27.34 1.89
C PHE A 551 -7.83 28.25 1.80
N VAL A 552 -7.99 29.40 1.14
CA VAL A 552 -6.94 30.40 0.95
C VAL A 552 -7.51 31.81 1.11
N ALA A 553 -6.71 32.73 1.65
CA ALA A 553 -7.02 34.16 1.58
C ALA A 553 -6.89 34.66 0.14
N GLY A 554 -7.66 35.68 -0.24
CA GLY A 554 -7.66 36.23 -1.60
C GLY A 554 -6.31 36.79 -2.04
N ASP A 555 -5.55 37.40 -1.12
CA ASP A 555 -4.19 37.90 -1.37
C ASP A 555 -3.16 36.79 -1.62
N SER A 556 -3.46 35.59 -1.13
CA SER A 556 -2.63 34.39 -1.21
C SER A 556 -3.15 33.40 -2.27
N MET A 557 -4.19 33.79 -3.04
CA MET A 557 -4.78 32.91 -4.04
C MET A 557 -3.87 32.79 -5.29
N PRO A 558 -3.61 31.58 -5.79
CA PRO A 558 -2.82 31.38 -7.01
C PRO A 558 -3.43 32.11 -8.21
N ALA A 559 -2.59 32.73 -9.06
CA ALA A 559 -3.06 33.52 -10.23
C ALA A 559 -4.04 32.74 -11.11
N LYS A 560 -3.70 31.50 -11.47
CA LYS A 560 -4.58 30.60 -12.26
C LYS A 560 -5.95 30.32 -11.64
N HIS A 561 -6.11 30.51 -10.33
CA HIS A 561 -7.41 30.39 -9.65
C HIS A 561 -8.11 31.74 -9.57
N ARG A 562 -7.36 32.84 -9.38
CA ARG A 562 -7.88 34.22 -9.40
C ARG A 562 -8.49 34.55 -10.76
N ASP A 563 -7.86 34.11 -11.85
CA ASP A 563 -8.31 34.36 -13.22
C ASP A 563 -9.66 33.66 -13.55
N LEU A 564 -10.11 32.73 -12.71
CA LEU A 564 -11.43 32.09 -12.84
C LEU A 564 -12.58 32.90 -12.23
N LEU A 565 -12.27 34.00 -11.52
CA LEU A 565 -13.27 34.82 -10.82
C LEU A 565 -13.59 36.09 -11.62
N PRO A 566 -14.84 36.26 -12.11
CA PRO A 566 -15.21 37.39 -12.97
C PRO A 566 -15.23 38.74 -12.23
N GLU A 567 -15.54 38.74 -10.94
CA GLU A 567 -15.73 39.95 -10.12
C GLU A 567 -14.44 40.40 -9.40
N GLY A 568 -13.29 39.79 -9.74
CA GLY A 568 -12.04 40.00 -9.02
C GLY A 568 -11.99 39.31 -7.66
N VAL A 569 -10.95 39.60 -6.88
CA VAL A 569 -10.66 38.90 -5.61
C VAL A 569 -10.53 39.91 -4.48
N ASN A 570 -11.32 39.74 -3.43
CA ASN A 570 -11.14 40.50 -2.20
C ASN A 570 -9.91 39.92 -1.46
N PRO A 571 -8.84 40.71 -1.26
CA PRO A 571 -7.58 40.20 -0.70
C PRO A 571 -7.73 39.65 0.72
N PHE A 572 -8.70 40.16 1.49
CA PHE A 572 -8.92 39.77 2.88
C PHE A 572 -10.02 38.73 3.07
N ALA A 573 -10.72 38.35 2.00
CA ALA A 573 -11.73 37.31 2.05
C ALA A 573 -11.08 35.92 1.93
N VAL A 574 -11.77 34.91 2.46
CA VAL A 574 -11.37 33.51 2.37
C VAL A 574 -12.19 32.83 1.29
N TYR A 575 -11.51 32.12 0.41
CA TYR A 575 -12.10 31.35 -0.68
C TYR A 575 -11.79 29.87 -0.50
N VAL A 576 -12.70 29.01 -0.98
CA VAL A 576 -12.48 27.56 -1.07
C VAL A 576 -12.30 27.14 -2.53
N CYS A 577 -11.17 26.51 -2.82
CA CYS A 577 -10.86 25.84 -4.07
C CYS A 577 -11.25 24.36 -3.92
N VAL A 578 -12.07 23.85 -4.86
CA VAL A 578 -12.66 22.52 -4.76
C VAL A 578 -12.18 21.63 -5.91
N LYS A 579 -11.81 20.39 -5.60
CA LYS A 579 -11.43 19.37 -6.59
C LYS A 579 -12.21 18.09 -6.37
N MET A 580 -12.47 17.34 -7.43
CA MET A 580 -13.22 16.10 -7.33
C MET A 580 -12.38 15.08 -6.60
N TYR A 581 -11.10 14.96 -6.96
CA TYR A 581 -10.10 14.12 -6.29
C TYR A 581 -8.86 14.91 -5.89
N VAL A 582 -8.06 14.36 -4.98
CA VAL A 582 -6.83 15.03 -4.49
C VAL A 582 -5.81 15.17 -5.63
N ARG A 583 -5.69 14.17 -6.50
CA ARG A 583 -4.81 14.16 -7.68
C ARG A 583 -5.18 15.15 -8.78
N ASP A 584 -6.44 15.55 -8.87
CA ASP A 584 -6.93 16.35 -10.00
C ASP A 584 -6.13 17.65 -10.10
N LEU A 585 -5.69 18.02 -11.31
CA LEU A 585 -4.94 19.27 -11.51
C LEU A 585 -5.86 20.50 -11.56
N LEU A 586 -7.08 20.31 -12.06
CA LEU A 586 -8.07 21.35 -12.26
C LEU A 586 -9.04 21.43 -11.09
N LEU A 587 -9.59 22.62 -10.86
CA LEU A 587 -10.70 22.78 -9.94
C LEU A 587 -11.98 22.27 -10.59
N SER A 588 -12.87 21.68 -9.80
CA SER A 588 -14.20 21.24 -10.27
C SER A 588 -15.12 22.42 -10.58
N GLN A 589 -14.80 23.60 -10.07
CA GLN A 589 -15.52 24.85 -10.25
C GLN A 589 -14.59 26.04 -9.95
N PRO A 590 -14.93 27.27 -10.39
CA PRO A 590 -14.26 28.47 -9.91
C PRO A 590 -14.23 28.52 -8.36
N PRO A 591 -13.20 29.14 -7.75
CA PRO A 591 -13.12 29.28 -6.30
C PRO A 591 -14.40 29.89 -5.72
N LEU A 592 -14.87 29.37 -4.60
CA LEU A 592 -16.09 29.87 -3.96
C LEU A 592 -15.72 30.79 -2.80
N LEU A 593 -16.31 32.00 -2.76
CA LEU A 593 -16.19 32.89 -1.61
C LEU A 593 -16.82 32.26 -0.37
N MET A 594 -16.00 31.94 0.63
CA MET A 594 -16.41 31.22 1.84
C MET A 594 -16.69 32.16 3.01
N CYS A 595 -15.83 33.16 3.22
CA CYS A 595 -15.97 34.08 4.34
C CYS A 595 -15.41 35.46 3.98
N THR A 596 -16.14 36.52 4.34
CA THR A 596 -15.65 37.91 4.23
C THR A 596 -15.18 38.41 5.60
N PRO A 597 -14.34 39.46 5.66
CA PRO A 597 -13.90 40.07 6.92
C PRO A 597 -15.07 40.45 7.85
N GLU A 598 -16.16 40.99 7.30
CA GLU A 598 -17.34 41.42 8.06
C GLU A 598 -18.06 40.23 8.70
N ARG A 599 -18.09 39.08 8.00
CA ARG A 599 -18.66 37.84 8.55
C ARG A 599 -17.78 37.25 9.63
N LEU A 600 -16.46 37.33 9.47
CA LEU A 600 -15.50 36.85 10.47
C LEU A 600 -15.56 37.69 11.76
N GLN A 601 -15.75 39.00 11.65
CA GLN A 601 -15.91 39.92 12.78
C GLN A 601 -17.16 39.66 13.62
N ARG A 602 -18.16 38.93 13.10
CA ARG A 602 -19.34 38.50 13.88
C ARG A 602 -18.99 37.46 14.94
N ILE A 603 -17.84 36.80 14.83
CA ILE A 603 -17.34 35.89 15.86
C ILE A 603 -16.61 36.70 16.93
N LEU A 604 -17.33 37.00 18.02
CA LEU A 604 -16.86 37.85 19.11
C LEU A 604 -15.86 37.14 20.03
N ALA A 605 -16.10 35.87 20.34
CA ALA A 605 -15.21 35.08 21.19
C ALA A 605 -14.04 34.50 20.37
N GLY A 606 -12.80 34.61 20.90
CA GLY A 606 -11.59 34.07 20.28
C GLY A 606 -11.51 32.53 20.29
N SER A 607 -12.31 31.89 21.13
CA SER A 607 -12.44 30.44 21.25
C SER A 607 -13.90 30.06 21.54
N PRO A 608 -14.31 28.79 21.36
CA PRO A 608 -15.66 28.36 21.71
C PRO A 608 -15.99 28.68 23.18
N PRO A 609 -17.01 29.50 23.45
CA PRO A 609 -17.32 29.96 24.82
C PRO A 609 -18.05 28.90 25.66
N MET A 610 -18.54 27.83 25.04
CA MET A 610 -19.35 26.80 25.67
C MET A 610 -18.82 25.40 25.34
N VAL A 611 -18.80 24.53 26.35
CA VAL A 611 -18.68 23.08 26.18
C VAL A 611 -20.07 22.52 25.99
N HIS A 612 -20.27 21.64 25.01
CA HIS A 612 -21.57 21.01 24.84
C HIS A 612 -21.88 20.09 26.02
N ALA A 613 -23.12 20.13 26.49
CA ALA A 613 -23.60 19.14 27.44
C ALA A 613 -23.49 17.74 26.82
N MET A 614 -23.09 16.75 27.63
CA MET A 614 -23.12 15.35 27.22
C MET A 614 -24.52 14.97 26.71
N VAL A 615 -24.57 14.11 25.69
CA VAL A 615 -25.82 13.54 25.20
C VAL A 615 -26.49 12.81 26.37
N PRO A 616 -27.74 13.16 26.73
CA PRO A 616 -28.44 12.48 27.80
C PRO A 616 -28.55 10.98 27.50
N LEU A 617 -28.37 10.17 28.53
CA LEU A 617 -28.64 8.74 28.43
C LEU A 617 -30.13 8.51 28.23
N THR A 618 -30.46 7.56 27.37
CA THR A 618 -31.84 7.08 27.21
C THR A 618 -32.25 6.25 28.44
N ASP A 619 -33.54 6.21 28.76
CA ASP A 619 -34.05 5.38 29.86
C ASP A 619 -33.68 3.90 29.69
N ALA A 620 -33.61 3.44 28.43
CA ALA A 620 -33.16 2.09 28.09
C ALA A 620 -31.69 1.88 28.49
N GLN A 621 -30.79 2.82 28.15
CA GLN A 621 -29.39 2.75 28.56
C GLN A 621 -29.23 2.78 30.07
N ILE A 622 -29.93 3.69 30.76
CA ILE A 622 -29.88 3.80 32.23
C ILE A 622 -30.32 2.48 32.86
N LYS A 623 -31.45 1.92 32.42
CA LYS A 623 -31.95 0.64 32.92
C LYS A 623 -30.95 -0.49 32.70
N THR A 624 -30.43 -0.62 31.48
CA THR A 624 -29.47 -1.68 31.13
C THR A 624 -28.16 -1.53 31.92
N TRP A 625 -27.61 -0.32 32.03
CA TRP A 625 -26.32 -0.10 32.71
C TRP A 625 -26.43 -0.21 34.23
N SER A 626 -27.58 0.16 34.80
CA SER A 626 -27.90 -0.09 36.21
C SER A 626 -27.92 -1.59 36.52
N GLN A 627 -28.58 -2.40 35.68
CA GLN A 627 -28.57 -3.86 35.82
C GLN A 627 -27.16 -4.44 35.71
N ILE A 628 -26.33 -3.93 34.79
CA ILE A 628 -24.92 -4.36 34.68
C ILE A 628 -24.15 -3.97 35.95
N ALA A 629 -24.38 -2.77 36.50
CA ALA A 629 -23.72 -2.31 37.73
C ALA A 629 -24.06 -3.21 38.93
N ASP A 630 -25.33 -3.57 39.10
CA ASP A 630 -25.79 -4.48 40.15
C ASP A 630 -25.16 -5.88 40.02
N LEU A 631 -25.11 -6.41 38.80
CA LEU A 631 -24.46 -7.70 38.53
C LEU A 631 -22.95 -7.64 38.80
N CYS A 632 -22.29 -6.53 38.46
CA CYS A 632 -20.87 -6.30 38.74
C CYS A 632 -20.60 -6.26 40.25
N ALA A 633 -21.42 -5.53 41.01
CA ALA A 633 -21.25 -5.39 42.47
C ALA A 633 -21.60 -6.69 43.23
N GLY A 634 -22.71 -7.33 42.88
CA GLY A 634 -23.25 -8.46 43.64
C GLY A 634 -22.66 -9.81 43.25
N LYS A 635 -22.63 -10.12 41.94
CA LYS A 635 -22.39 -11.50 41.46
C LYS A 635 -20.99 -11.70 40.90
N TYR A 636 -20.47 -10.73 40.16
CA TYR A 636 -19.22 -10.88 39.41
C TYR A 636 -17.98 -10.33 40.12
N GLY A 637 -18.14 -9.68 41.28
CA GLY A 637 -17.01 -9.16 42.06
C GLY A 637 -16.21 -8.08 41.34
N LEU A 638 -16.87 -7.22 40.57
CA LEU A 638 -16.27 -6.10 39.82
C LEU A 638 -16.74 -4.75 40.41
N PRO A 639 -16.28 -4.37 41.62
CA PRO A 639 -16.76 -3.17 42.30
C PRO A 639 -16.37 -1.87 41.58
N ASN A 640 -15.21 -1.82 40.92
CA ASN A 640 -14.78 -0.62 40.19
C ASN A 640 -15.67 -0.40 38.95
N ALA A 641 -16.07 -1.48 38.29
CA ALA A 641 -17.02 -1.42 37.17
C ALA A 641 -18.38 -0.88 37.62
N ALA A 642 -18.92 -1.42 38.73
CA ALA A 642 -20.18 -0.94 39.29
C ALA A 642 -20.12 0.54 39.67
N HIS A 643 -19.03 0.96 40.33
CA HIS A 643 -18.81 2.36 40.69
C HIS A 643 -18.74 3.26 39.46
N ALA A 644 -17.94 2.90 38.45
CA ALA A 644 -17.78 3.70 37.23
C ALA A 644 -19.10 3.80 36.42
N LEU A 645 -19.89 2.73 36.34
CA LEU A 645 -21.20 2.74 35.69
C LEU A 645 -22.19 3.66 36.42
N ASN A 646 -22.25 3.57 37.76
CA ASN A 646 -23.09 4.44 38.57
C ASN A 646 -22.65 5.90 38.47
N ALA A 647 -21.34 6.17 38.52
CA ALA A 647 -20.80 7.50 38.31
C ALA A 647 -21.16 8.04 36.92
N MET A 648 -21.10 7.23 35.86
CA MET A 648 -21.47 7.68 34.51
C MET A 648 -22.96 8.03 34.37
N MET A 649 -23.84 7.38 35.13
CA MET A 649 -25.28 7.68 35.13
C MET A 649 -25.63 8.93 35.96
N VAL A 650 -24.85 9.22 37.01
CA VAL A 650 -25.15 10.29 37.99
C VAL A 650 -24.30 11.55 37.74
N GLU A 651 -23.00 11.39 37.55
CA GLU A 651 -22.05 12.48 37.44
C GLU A 651 -22.08 13.11 36.05
N ARG A 652 -22.35 14.42 36.02
CA ARG A 652 -22.19 15.26 34.84
C ARG A 652 -20.93 16.09 34.96
N ARG A 653 -19.76 15.45 35.16
CA ARG A 653 -18.48 16.19 35.22
C ARG A 653 -18.15 16.76 33.85
N TYR A 654 -17.79 18.04 33.79
CA TYR A 654 -17.31 18.72 32.59
C TYR A 654 -15.83 19.05 32.74
N HIS A 655 -14.98 18.53 31.87
CA HIS A 655 -13.61 19.03 31.72
C HIS A 655 -13.55 19.94 30.51
N VAL A 656 -13.35 21.23 30.75
CA VAL A 656 -13.20 22.23 29.68
C VAL A 656 -11.73 22.23 29.25
N ILE A 657 -11.48 22.02 27.97
CA ILE A 657 -10.18 22.32 27.39
C ILE A 657 -10.19 23.76 26.92
N GLU A 658 -9.25 24.54 27.40
CA GLU A 658 -8.99 25.83 26.82
C GLU A 658 -8.23 25.65 25.50
N LEU A 659 -8.88 25.93 24.37
CA LEU A 659 -8.27 25.93 23.04
C LEU A 659 -7.42 27.19 22.85
N THR A 660 -6.40 27.36 23.70
CA THR A 660 -5.54 28.56 23.81
C THR A 660 -4.88 28.94 22.48
N PHE A 661 -4.63 27.97 21.59
CA PHE A 661 -4.14 28.23 20.24
C PHE A 661 -5.04 29.18 19.44
N LEU A 662 -6.36 29.04 19.54
CA LEU A 662 -7.30 29.89 18.81
C LEU A 662 -7.21 31.36 19.24
N MET A 663 -6.62 31.61 20.42
CA MET A 663 -6.40 32.95 20.97
C MET A 663 -5.03 33.54 20.57
N GLN A 664 -4.22 32.84 19.77
CA GLN A 664 -2.95 33.39 19.28
C GLN A 664 -3.19 34.61 18.39
N PRO A 665 -2.29 35.61 18.42
CA PRO A 665 -2.40 36.77 17.56
C PRO A 665 -2.30 36.38 16.07
N PRO A 666 -2.96 37.12 15.16
CA PRO A 666 -2.84 36.89 13.73
C PRO A 666 -1.39 36.89 13.26
N ARG A 667 -1.01 35.93 12.42
CA ARG A 667 0.35 35.83 11.89
C ARG A 667 0.47 36.59 10.58
N HIS A 668 1.63 37.20 10.38
CA HIS A 668 1.98 37.84 9.11
C HIS A 668 2.70 36.82 8.23
N PHE A 669 2.05 36.43 7.14
CA PHE A 669 2.65 35.55 6.13
C PHE A 669 3.15 36.41 4.97
N ILE A 670 4.41 36.22 4.59
CA ILE A 670 4.95 36.85 3.37
C ILE A 670 4.47 36.03 2.18
N ALA A 671 3.94 36.70 1.15
CA ALA A 671 3.59 36.06 -0.12
C ALA A 671 4.88 35.55 -0.78
N VAL A 672 5.05 34.23 -0.79
CA VAL A 672 6.11 33.53 -1.55
C VAL A 672 5.46 32.95 -2.80
N PRO A 673 6.13 32.94 -3.97
CA PRO A 673 5.60 32.28 -5.16
C PRO A 673 5.37 30.78 -4.89
N ASP A 674 4.10 30.41 -4.75
CA ASP A 674 3.67 29.03 -4.51
C ASP A 674 3.80 28.21 -5.82
N GLY A 675 4.28 26.97 -5.75
CA GLY A 675 4.83 26.25 -6.91
C GLY A 675 4.41 24.78 -7.08
N ASN A 676 3.48 24.26 -6.27
CA ASN A 676 2.99 22.89 -6.43
C ASN A 676 1.88 22.82 -7.51
N ALA A 677 2.05 21.97 -8.53
CA ALA A 677 1.11 21.89 -9.66
C ALA A 677 -0.28 21.37 -9.23
N GLN A 678 -0.30 20.41 -8.31
CA GLN A 678 -1.49 19.79 -7.72
C GLN A 678 -2.09 20.65 -6.61
N LEU A 679 -1.31 21.37 -5.81
CA LEU A 679 -1.82 22.19 -4.69
C LEU A 679 -1.15 23.56 -4.70
N PRO A 680 -1.61 24.47 -5.58
CA PRO A 680 -0.83 25.66 -5.94
C PRO A 680 -0.71 26.72 -4.86
N CYS A 681 -1.38 26.56 -3.73
CA CYS A 681 -1.22 27.37 -2.52
C CYS A 681 -0.24 26.78 -1.50
N LEU A 682 0.24 25.55 -1.75
CA LEU A 682 1.27 24.91 -0.95
C LEU A 682 2.65 25.20 -1.57
N PRO A 683 3.71 25.27 -0.76
CA PRO A 683 5.07 25.48 -1.23
C PRO A 683 5.52 24.36 -2.17
N SER A 684 6.49 24.65 -3.04
CA SER A 684 7.10 23.70 -3.98
C SER A 684 7.93 22.58 -3.32
N THR A 685 7.90 22.49 -1.98
CA THR A 685 8.59 21.46 -1.19
C THR A 685 7.95 20.08 -1.31
N CYS A 686 6.74 19.98 -1.87
CA CYS A 686 6.19 18.71 -2.34
C CYS A 686 6.90 18.37 -3.65
N TRP A 687 7.71 17.31 -3.64
CA TRP A 687 8.47 16.90 -4.81
C TRP A 687 7.55 16.70 -6.01
N ARG A 688 7.94 17.22 -7.18
CA ARG A 688 7.30 16.87 -8.43
C ARG A 688 7.50 15.36 -8.62
N LEU A 689 6.42 14.58 -8.54
CA LEU A 689 6.48 13.19 -8.93
C LEU A 689 6.82 13.15 -10.43
N MET A 690 8.08 12.85 -10.74
CA MET A 690 8.57 12.72 -12.10
C MET A 690 8.80 11.23 -12.36
N ALA A 691 7.89 10.61 -13.09
CA ALA A 691 8.15 9.29 -13.65
C ALA A 691 8.97 9.47 -14.94
N ARG A 692 10.21 8.98 -14.94
CA ARG A 692 11.01 8.86 -16.16
C ARG A 692 10.85 7.44 -16.68
N PHE A 693 10.01 7.26 -17.69
CA PHE A 693 10.07 6.06 -18.50
C PHE A 693 11.41 6.11 -19.27
N LYS A 694 12.29 5.14 -19.01
CA LYS A 694 13.58 5.08 -19.68
C LYS A 694 13.33 4.80 -21.16
N ARG A 695 13.93 5.63 -22.02
CA ARG A 695 14.05 5.36 -23.47
C ARG A 695 14.73 4.02 -23.72
#